data_AF-A0AA40W103-F1
#
_entry.id   AF-A0AA40W103-F1
#
_cell.length_a   1.000
_cell.length_b   1.000
_cell.length_c   1.000
_cell.angle_alpha   90.00
_cell.angle_beta   90.00
_cell.angle_gamma   90.00
#
_symmetry.space_group_name_H-M   'P 1'
#
loop_
_entity.id
_entity.type
_entity.pdbx_description
1 polymer ?
#
loop_
_entity_poly.entity_id
_entity_poly.type
_entity_poly.pdbx_seq_one_letter_code
_entity_poly.pdbx_strand_id
1 'polypeptide(L)'
;MHVLLAMLRPLGRALLCTVATLLSAQAFAAPPTLAQCHGIKDMAFVAHLDDDLLFMNPDIASNIQAGGCVRLVYLTASDAGEGDTYMLGRERGVRSAYAYMAHQPDEWKEDAGIAGGRHIARFTLKGNPRVQLWHMRLKDPWLGKGWGSLTPLSRTESVPGQNVDTLGPYAESYTREQLIDTLADLIRQYAPTTVRHLDDTIAVPYTQLCWRCAGHGHPDHIASARLAREAMLRAPGNYAEMGYVDYPSQERATNLTQAEIASKSLTFQHYAWNDYHYCAGPTGCKEPAGPAAAWVQRAYYVSRQDIAPQLYPDGRGGLVVFAAGETNGAVNRWDADQRRWQSLGGRTNGPLVSYTHTDGTAGLMARDPLGGVWANKQRHDGTWQGWQALGGLRVTQIPAVAPRGEAAAVALGYDGLLHWITPSGVDGSWGAWQDLPPLEGVTGAPAAALGGDGRYIIFALTGTGELHYTRQLPAAKGQLPEWQDWRRVPAPQAAGGLAAIRNHQDRVELYFRQRGNNHLTRLMETGDTTDLDMEWSAPTDMGVPYIGRPAISADAGGNVMIAVLERAGGQLWLVEHGRPSKLDAQAASPPALNLVNGTLYIVARATGAPQRYEVLSRHDGNWTRGVTLEGVPSAGGGPFETVAARPIDLPKLGANDANKAAVVRPSAEDPGTLSVGRMPTQASQAATPTTVR
;
A
#
# COMPACT_ATOMS: atom_id res chain seq x y z
N MET A 1 -14.96 -64.32 52.11
CA MET A 1 -14.58 -63.11 52.85
C MET A 1 -13.07 -63.13 53.01
N HIS A 2 -12.39 -62.18 52.35
CA HIS A 2 -11.04 -61.65 52.68
C HIS A 2 -9.93 -62.72 52.70
N VAL A 3 -9.03 -62.81 51.73
CA VAL A 3 -7.87 -61.92 51.54
C VAL A 3 -7.20 -62.39 50.23
N LEU A 4 -7.57 -61.86 49.07
CA LEU A 4 -6.74 -61.95 47.86
C LEU A 4 -7.13 -60.90 46.80
N LEU A 5 -7.74 -59.80 47.24
CA LEU A 5 -8.11 -58.64 46.40
C LEU A 5 -7.38 -57.35 46.82
N ALA A 6 -6.28 -57.47 47.57
CA ALA A 6 -5.63 -56.35 48.25
C ALA A 6 -4.17 -56.07 47.84
N MET A 7 -3.69 -56.59 46.69
CA MET A 7 -2.32 -56.28 46.23
C MET A 7 -2.17 -55.75 44.79
N LEU A 8 -3.27 -55.52 44.06
CA LEU A 8 -3.19 -55.00 42.67
C LEU A 8 -3.65 -53.54 42.51
N ARG A 9 -3.86 -52.80 43.60
CA ARG A 9 -4.32 -51.40 43.55
C ARG A 9 -3.26 -50.30 43.44
N PRO A 10 -1.93 -50.48 43.65
CA PRO A 10 -0.99 -49.37 43.46
C PRO A 10 -0.33 -49.33 42.07
N LEU A 11 -0.38 -50.39 41.26
CA LEU A 11 0.31 -50.43 39.96
C LEU A 11 -0.52 -49.85 38.80
N GLY A 12 -1.86 -49.79 38.91
CA GLY A 12 -2.72 -49.21 37.87
C GLY A 12 -2.76 -47.68 37.86
N ARG A 13 -2.39 -47.00 38.96
CA ARG A 13 -2.36 -45.52 39.01
C ARG A 13 -1.02 -44.91 38.60
N ALA A 14 0.08 -45.64 38.77
CA ALA A 14 1.39 -45.17 38.31
C ALA A 14 1.54 -45.28 36.78
N LEU A 15 0.90 -46.27 36.14
CA LEU A 15 0.97 -46.46 34.69
C LEU A 15 0.05 -45.48 33.91
N LEU A 16 -1.09 -45.09 34.48
CA LEU A 16 -1.96 -44.08 33.88
C LEU A 16 -1.41 -42.64 34.02
N CYS A 17 -0.62 -42.34 35.05
CA CYS A 17 0.07 -41.04 35.15
C CYS A 17 1.36 -40.96 34.31
N THR A 18 1.99 -42.09 33.97
CA THR A 18 3.18 -42.12 33.09
C THR A 18 2.84 -42.16 31.60
N VAL A 19 1.66 -42.69 31.23
CA VAL A 19 1.17 -42.59 29.83
C VAL A 19 0.54 -41.21 29.56
N ALA A 20 -0.03 -40.54 30.57
CA ALA A 20 -0.53 -39.16 30.43
C ALA A 20 0.57 -38.09 30.39
N THR A 21 1.83 -38.43 30.73
CA THR A 21 2.98 -37.50 30.66
C THR A 21 3.87 -37.70 29.43
N LEU A 22 3.62 -38.73 28.61
CA LEU A 22 4.36 -38.98 27.36
C LEU A 22 3.57 -38.63 26.09
N LEU A 23 2.35 -38.12 26.22
CA LEU A 23 1.62 -37.43 25.16
C LEU A 23 1.48 -35.95 25.53
N SER A 24 2.61 -35.31 25.81
CA SER A 24 2.72 -33.88 25.56
C SER A 24 2.67 -33.73 24.05
N ALA A 25 1.47 -33.73 23.47
CA ALA A 25 1.26 -33.12 22.17
C ALA A 25 1.95 -31.76 22.27
N GLN A 26 3.03 -31.57 21.51
CA GLN A 26 3.60 -30.26 21.32
C GLN A 26 2.45 -29.43 20.73
N ALA A 27 1.70 -28.77 21.59
CA ALA A 27 0.72 -27.78 21.18
C ALA A 27 1.57 -26.71 20.52
N PHE A 28 1.66 -26.76 19.18
CA PHE A 28 2.25 -25.69 18.40
C PHE A 28 1.59 -24.41 18.88
N ALA A 29 2.37 -23.53 19.52
CA ALA A 29 1.83 -22.28 20.02
C ALA A 29 1.15 -21.57 18.85
N ALA A 30 -0.16 -21.32 18.98
CA ALA A 30 -0.92 -20.64 17.95
C ALA A 30 -0.24 -19.29 17.62
N PRO A 31 -0.28 -18.84 16.36
CA PRO A 31 0.23 -17.52 16.00
C PRO A 31 -0.44 -16.44 16.87
N PRO A 32 0.26 -15.34 17.21
CA PRO A 32 -0.32 -14.32 18.07
C PRO A 32 -1.56 -13.70 17.42
N THR A 33 -2.57 -13.42 18.24
CA THR A 33 -3.79 -12.75 17.79
C THR A 33 -3.49 -11.30 17.46
N LEU A 34 -4.33 -10.69 16.62
CA LEU A 34 -4.14 -9.30 16.24
C LEU A 34 -4.17 -8.34 17.45
N ALA A 35 -5.01 -8.63 18.44
CA ALA A 35 -5.06 -7.87 19.69
C ALA A 35 -3.74 -7.94 20.49
N GLN A 36 -3.11 -9.12 20.58
CA GLN A 36 -1.78 -9.27 21.20
C GLN A 36 -0.69 -8.49 20.46
N CYS A 37 -0.92 -8.23 19.17
CA CYS A 37 -0.03 -7.50 18.29
C CYS A 37 -0.42 -6.03 18.10
N HIS A 38 -1.33 -5.49 18.92
CA HIS A 38 -1.80 -4.10 18.81
C HIS A 38 -2.25 -3.71 17.38
N GLY A 39 -2.93 -4.62 16.68
CA GLY A 39 -3.38 -4.34 15.31
C GLY A 39 -2.31 -4.50 14.23
N ILE A 40 -1.09 -4.95 14.55
CA ILE A 40 0.05 -4.94 13.60
C ILE A 40 0.70 -6.33 13.57
N LYS A 41 0.52 -7.06 12.48
CA LYS A 41 1.23 -8.31 12.21
C LYS A 41 2.06 -8.14 10.95
N ASP A 42 3.31 -7.73 11.14
CA ASP A 42 4.26 -7.46 10.08
C ASP A 42 5.07 -8.71 9.74
N MET A 43 5.13 -9.07 8.47
CA MET A 43 5.92 -10.19 7.96
C MET A 43 6.84 -9.69 6.85
N ALA A 44 8.13 -10.00 6.93
CA ALA A 44 9.05 -9.71 5.84
C ALA A 44 9.81 -10.94 5.37
N PHE A 45 10.03 -11.00 4.05
CA PHE A 45 10.89 -11.97 3.39
C PHE A 45 12.11 -11.25 2.81
N VAL A 46 13.30 -11.72 3.14
CA VAL A 46 14.57 -11.19 2.64
C VAL A 46 15.52 -12.31 2.25
N ALA A 47 16.48 -12.03 1.38
CA ALA A 47 17.47 -13.00 0.97
C ALA A 47 18.48 -13.25 2.11
N HIS A 48 19.13 -12.18 2.58
CA HIS A 48 20.26 -12.24 3.52
C HIS A 48 19.99 -11.58 4.87
N LEU A 49 20.84 -11.91 5.83
CA LEU A 49 20.71 -11.54 7.25
C LEU A 49 20.94 -10.04 7.58
N ASP A 50 21.30 -9.22 6.59
CA ASP A 50 21.47 -7.78 6.69
C ASP A 50 20.47 -6.95 5.86
N ASP A 51 19.71 -7.59 4.96
CA ASP A 51 18.89 -6.90 3.97
C ASP A 51 17.78 -6.03 4.58
N ASP A 52 17.09 -6.53 5.60
CA ASP A 52 16.02 -5.77 6.26
C ASP A 52 16.58 -4.58 7.06
N LEU A 53 17.76 -4.75 7.67
CA LEU A 53 18.47 -3.71 8.40
C LEU A 53 18.87 -2.58 7.45
N LEU A 54 19.28 -2.93 6.23
CA LEU A 54 19.75 -2.01 5.21
C LEU A 54 18.62 -1.37 4.39
N PHE A 55 17.55 -2.09 4.08
CA PHE A 55 16.55 -1.64 3.09
C PHE A 55 15.15 -1.41 3.68
N MET A 56 14.75 -2.14 4.73
CA MET A 56 13.38 -2.08 5.26
C MET A 56 13.21 -1.19 6.49
N ASN A 57 14.30 -0.88 7.20
CA ASN A 57 14.26 0.07 8.30
C ASN A 57 14.20 1.53 7.80
N PRO A 58 13.45 2.42 8.46
CA PRO A 58 12.95 2.31 9.84
C PRO A 58 11.59 1.61 10.03
N ASP A 59 10.92 1.17 8.96
CA ASP A 59 9.52 0.72 9.06
C ASP A 59 9.32 -0.47 10.02
N ILE A 60 10.26 -1.41 10.02
CA ILE A 60 10.27 -2.56 10.93
C ILE A 60 10.46 -2.10 12.39
N ALA A 61 11.48 -1.27 12.65
CA ALA A 61 11.72 -0.72 13.98
C ALA A 61 10.49 0.04 14.52
N SER A 62 9.84 0.85 13.68
CA SER A 62 8.61 1.57 14.03
C SER A 62 7.47 0.61 14.40
N ASN A 63 7.33 -0.52 13.73
CA ASN A 63 6.33 -1.53 14.08
C ASN A 63 6.63 -2.25 15.40
N ILE A 64 7.90 -2.55 15.69
CA ILE A 64 8.31 -3.10 16.99
C ILE A 64 7.97 -2.12 18.12
N GLN A 65 8.31 -0.84 17.94
CA GLN A 65 8.05 0.23 18.91
C GLN A 65 6.55 0.46 19.14
N ALA A 66 5.72 0.29 18.11
CA ALA A 66 4.26 0.34 18.23
C ALA A 66 3.64 -0.86 18.98
N GLY A 67 4.45 -1.86 19.37
CA GLY A 67 3.99 -3.10 20.01
C GLY A 67 3.46 -4.13 19.02
N GLY A 68 3.79 -3.99 17.73
CA GLY A 68 3.44 -4.94 16.70
C GLY A 68 4.14 -6.28 16.86
N CYS A 69 3.54 -7.32 16.28
CA CYS A 69 4.21 -8.58 16.03
C CYS A 69 4.98 -8.49 14.72
N VAL A 70 6.26 -8.88 14.76
CA VAL A 70 7.16 -8.86 13.61
C VAL A 70 7.72 -10.26 13.42
N ARG A 71 7.51 -10.81 12.22
CA ARG A 71 8.11 -12.08 11.81
C ARG A 71 8.98 -11.85 10.58
N LEU A 72 10.30 -12.05 10.73
CA LEU A 72 11.21 -12.04 9.61
C LEU A 72 11.55 -13.44 9.15
N VAL A 73 11.63 -13.61 7.84
CA VAL A 73 12.01 -14.86 7.19
C VAL A 73 13.20 -14.60 6.29
N TYR A 74 14.36 -15.11 6.69
CA TYR A 74 15.58 -15.12 5.89
C TYR A 74 15.62 -16.39 5.06
N LEU A 75 15.73 -16.23 3.75
CA LEU A 75 15.76 -17.38 2.84
C LEU A 75 17.14 -18.05 2.86
N THR A 76 18.21 -17.30 2.70
CA THR A 76 19.56 -17.87 2.61
C THR A 76 20.17 -18.13 3.99
N ALA A 77 21.17 -19.00 4.03
CA ALA A 77 22.11 -19.14 5.13
C ALA A 77 23.12 -17.98 5.15
N SER A 78 23.16 -17.15 4.09
CA SER A 78 24.01 -15.98 4.06
C SER A 78 25.50 -16.34 4.24
N ASP A 79 25.86 -17.57 3.87
CA ASP A 79 27.11 -18.22 4.26
C ASP A 79 28.24 -17.99 3.25
N ALA A 80 27.97 -17.40 2.09
CA ALA A 80 28.98 -17.12 1.06
C ALA A 80 29.84 -18.34 0.65
N GLY A 81 29.39 -19.57 0.92
CA GLY A 81 30.14 -20.81 0.74
C GLY A 81 31.06 -21.21 1.91
N GLU A 82 31.07 -20.48 3.01
CA GLU A 82 31.88 -20.72 4.21
C GLU A 82 31.20 -21.66 5.23
N GLY A 83 29.92 -21.99 5.04
CA GLY A 83 29.19 -22.96 5.85
C GLY A 83 28.73 -22.45 7.22
N ASP A 84 28.43 -23.41 8.12
CA ASP A 84 27.67 -23.16 9.35
C ASP A 84 28.30 -22.12 10.29
N THR A 85 29.63 -22.07 10.37
CA THR A 85 30.31 -21.16 11.32
C THR A 85 30.07 -19.71 10.97
N TYR A 86 30.15 -19.36 9.67
CA TYR A 86 29.89 -18.00 9.22
C TYR A 86 28.40 -17.64 9.31
N MET A 87 27.52 -18.54 8.84
CA MET A 87 26.06 -18.41 8.98
C MET A 87 25.67 -18.10 10.44
N LEU A 88 26.14 -18.90 11.40
CA LEU A 88 25.81 -18.71 12.82
C LEU A 88 26.33 -17.39 13.38
N GLY A 89 27.41 -16.83 12.83
CA GLY A 89 27.90 -15.48 13.14
C GLY A 89 26.90 -14.40 12.72
N ARG A 90 26.47 -14.45 11.45
CA ARG A 90 25.48 -13.51 10.92
C ARG A 90 24.12 -13.64 11.64
N GLU A 91 23.72 -14.86 12.00
CA GLU A 91 22.50 -15.09 12.82
C GLU A 91 22.61 -14.49 14.23
N ARG A 92 23.80 -14.48 14.85
CA ARG A 92 24.03 -13.74 16.10
C ARG A 92 23.94 -12.25 15.88
N GLY A 93 24.51 -11.74 14.78
CA GLY A 93 24.46 -10.32 14.43
C GLY A 93 23.02 -9.82 14.33
N VAL A 94 22.18 -10.52 13.58
CA VAL A 94 20.81 -10.04 13.37
C VAL A 94 19.94 -10.16 14.62
N ARG A 95 20.18 -11.18 15.46
CA ARG A 95 19.58 -11.27 16.80
C ARG A 95 19.98 -10.09 17.69
N SER A 96 21.25 -9.69 17.66
CA SER A 96 21.72 -8.51 18.40
C SER A 96 21.04 -7.22 17.92
N ALA A 97 20.94 -7.02 16.60
CA ALA A 97 20.27 -5.86 16.02
C ALA A 97 18.78 -5.79 16.38
N TYR A 98 18.06 -6.92 16.32
CA TYR A 98 16.65 -6.98 16.68
C TYR A 98 16.38 -6.82 18.18
N ALA A 99 17.25 -7.37 19.04
CA ALA A 99 17.17 -7.14 20.48
C ALA A 99 17.37 -5.65 20.81
N TYR A 100 18.32 -5.00 20.13
CA TYR A 100 18.54 -3.55 20.22
C TYR A 100 17.30 -2.74 19.78
N MET A 101 16.74 -3.03 18.59
CA MET A 101 15.51 -2.38 18.10
C MET A 101 14.32 -2.55 19.04
N ALA A 102 14.23 -3.71 19.71
CA ALA A 102 13.16 -4.01 20.66
C ALA A 102 13.41 -3.47 22.08
N HIS A 103 14.57 -2.86 22.33
CA HIS A 103 15.02 -2.44 23.65
C HIS A 103 14.97 -3.57 24.70
N GLN A 104 15.40 -4.76 24.30
CA GLN A 104 15.45 -5.95 25.15
C GLN A 104 16.88 -6.53 25.22
N PRO A 105 17.19 -7.33 26.26
CA PRO A 105 18.39 -8.16 26.26
C PRO A 105 18.43 -9.08 25.03
N ASP A 106 19.64 -9.33 24.51
CA ASP A 106 19.89 -10.26 23.41
C ASP A 106 19.81 -11.72 23.88
N GLU A 107 18.59 -12.12 24.26
CA GLU A 107 18.28 -13.46 24.72
C GLU A 107 17.12 -14.05 23.91
N TRP A 108 17.41 -15.16 23.25
CA TRP A 108 16.46 -15.78 22.33
C TRP A 108 16.15 -17.21 22.74
N LYS A 109 14.90 -17.61 22.51
CA LYS A 109 14.51 -19.02 22.50
C LYS A 109 14.65 -19.54 21.08
N GLU A 110 15.51 -20.52 20.88
CA GLU A 110 15.64 -21.28 19.63
C GLU A 110 14.71 -22.50 19.67
N ASP A 111 13.94 -22.71 18.61
CA ASP A 111 13.21 -23.94 18.31
C ASP A 111 13.02 -24.10 16.78
N ALA A 112 12.16 -25.03 16.36
CA ALA A 112 11.77 -25.21 14.96
C ALA A 112 10.32 -24.80 14.74
N GLY A 113 10.08 -24.03 13.68
CA GLY A 113 8.77 -23.89 13.07
C GLY A 113 8.61 -24.86 11.90
N ILE A 114 7.36 -25.11 11.50
CA ILE A 114 7.04 -25.97 10.36
C ILE A 114 6.20 -25.17 9.36
N ALA A 115 6.60 -25.17 8.08
CA ALA A 115 5.82 -24.57 7.00
C ALA A 115 6.03 -25.34 5.68
N GLY A 116 4.94 -25.63 4.98
CA GLY A 116 4.97 -26.49 3.78
C GLY A 116 5.51 -27.91 4.08
N GLY A 117 5.34 -28.40 5.31
CA GLY A 117 5.88 -29.69 5.76
C GLY A 117 7.39 -29.72 6.03
N ARG A 118 8.05 -28.55 6.09
CA ARG A 118 9.50 -28.41 6.24
C ARG A 118 9.87 -27.75 7.56
N HIS A 119 10.99 -28.13 8.15
CA HIS A 119 11.50 -27.51 9.37
C HIS A 119 12.28 -26.23 9.08
N ILE A 120 11.99 -25.16 9.82
CA ILE A 120 12.66 -23.87 9.71
C ILE A 120 13.14 -23.46 11.10
N ALA A 121 14.42 -23.10 11.23
CA ALA A 121 14.95 -22.64 12.51
C ALA A 121 14.27 -21.34 12.91
N ARG A 122 13.79 -21.26 14.15
CA ARG A 122 13.04 -20.12 14.67
C ARG A 122 13.65 -19.61 15.96
N PHE A 123 13.83 -18.29 16.02
CA PHE A 123 14.28 -17.58 17.20
C PHE A 123 13.19 -16.62 17.66
N THR A 124 12.75 -16.76 18.91
CA THR A 124 11.80 -15.85 19.55
C THR A 124 12.50 -15.07 20.64
N LEU A 125 12.43 -13.74 20.59
CA LEU A 125 13.08 -12.85 21.57
C LEU A 125 12.40 -13.02 22.93
N LYS A 126 13.14 -13.37 23.99
CA LYS A 126 12.55 -13.69 25.30
C LYS A 126 11.88 -12.47 25.94
N GLY A 127 12.55 -11.30 25.88
CA GLY A 127 12.04 -10.05 26.45
C GLY A 127 10.87 -9.45 25.67
N ASN A 128 10.66 -9.86 24.41
CA ASN A 128 9.52 -9.46 23.60
C ASN A 128 9.16 -10.56 22.59
N PRO A 129 8.35 -11.56 22.98
CA PRO A 129 8.03 -12.73 22.13
C PRO A 129 7.26 -12.41 20.84
N ARG A 130 6.83 -11.15 20.66
CA ARG A 130 6.22 -10.64 19.43
C ARG A 130 7.22 -10.51 18.29
N VAL A 131 8.53 -10.54 18.57
CA VAL A 131 9.61 -10.50 17.57
C VAL A 131 10.13 -11.92 17.33
N GLN A 132 10.01 -12.38 16.09
CA GLN A 132 10.47 -13.70 15.66
C GLN A 132 11.32 -13.62 14.39
N LEU A 133 12.42 -14.36 14.38
CA LEU A 133 13.29 -14.54 13.23
C LEU A 133 13.25 -16.00 12.79
N TRP A 134 13.04 -16.24 11.50
CA TRP A 134 12.92 -17.56 10.90
C TRP A 134 13.99 -17.69 9.82
N HIS A 135 14.80 -18.75 9.91
CA HIS A 135 15.97 -18.95 9.06
C HIS A 135 15.76 -20.25 8.28
N MET A 136 15.52 -20.11 6.97
CA MET A 136 15.43 -21.27 6.08
C MET A 136 16.82 -21.86 5.79
N ARG A 137 17.87 -21.05 5.91
CA ARG A 137 19.28 -21.46 5.79
C ARG A 137 19.61 -22.11 4.44
N LEU A 138 19.02 -21.63 3.33
CA LEU A 138 19.36 -22.10 1.99
C LEU A 138 20.84 -21.77 1.67
N LYS A 139 21.63 -22.76 1.22
CA LYS A 139 23.06 -22.56 0.90
C LYS A 139 23.26 -21.41 -0.11
N ASP A 140 24.31 -20.62 0.11
CA ASP A 140 24.53 -19.36 -0.58
C ASP A 140 25.99 -19.15 -1.10
N PRO A 141 26.65 -20.13 -1.73
CA PRO A 141 27.85 -19.86 -2.51
C PRO A 141 27.51 -19.26 -3.88
N TRP A 142 28.42 -18.46 -4.44
CA TRP A 142 28.43 -18.22 -5.88
C TRP A 142 28.68 -19.53 -6.63
N LEU A 143 27.85 -19.85 -7.64
CA LEU A 143 28.05 -21.02 -8.51
C LEU A 143 29.07 -20.77 -9.64
N GLY A 144 29.75 -19.63 -9.59
CA GLY A 144 30.72 -19.18 -10.58
C GLY A 144 31.69 -18.18 -9.97
N LYS A 145 32.17 -17.22 -10.76
CA LYS A 145 33.24 -16.29 -10.33
C LYS A 145 32.75 -15.10 -9.49
N GLY A 146 31.46 -15.04 -9.13
CA GLY A 146 30.83 -13.90 -8.49
C GLY A 146 29.74 -13.28 -9.36
N TRP A 147 29.56 -11.97 -9.28
CA TRP A 147 28.59 -11.18 -10.06
C TRP A 147 28.48 -11.62 -11.54
N GLY A 148 27.24 -11.75 -12.01
CA GLY A 148 26.91 -12.35 -13.30
C GLY A 148 26.82 -13.89 -13.27
N SER A 149 27.11 -14.51 -12.12
CA SER A 149 26.83 -15.94 -11.87
C SER A 149 25.55 -16.09 -11.05
N LEU A 150 24.95 -17.28 -11.13
CA LEU A 150 23.85 -17.66 -10.24
C LEU A 150 24.39 -18.12 -8.87
N THR A 151 23.47 -18.16 -7.92
CA THR A 151 23.57 -18.78 -6.59
C THR A 151 22.55 -19.94 -6.52
N PRO A 152 22.56 -20.82 -5.51
CA PRO A 152 21.58 -21.89 -5.43
C PRO A 152 20.12 -21.42 -5.42
N LEU A 153 19.79 -20.34 -4.71
CA LEU A 153 18.43 -19.80 -4.66
C LEU A 153 18.03 -19.18 -6.00
N SER A 154 18.82 -18.27 -6.57
CA SER A 154 18.51 -17.69 -7.89
C SER A 154 18.49 -18.73 -9.02
N ARG A 155 19.31 -19.78 -8.96
CA ARG A 155 19.23 -20.92 -9.89
C ARG A 155 17.93 -21.70 -9.72
N THR A 156 17.52 -21.98 -8.48
CA THR A 156 16.26 -22.70 -8.21
C THR A 156 15.05 -21.90 -8.67
N GLU A 157 15.07 -20.58 -8.52
CA GLU A 157 14.01 -19.69 -8.98
C GLU A 157 13.90 -19.65 -10.51
N SER A 158 15.02 -19.62 -11.23
CA SER A 158 15.06 -19.28 -12.66
C SER A 158 15.33 -20.45 -13.62
N VAL A 159 15.90 -21.55 -13.14
CA VAL A 159 16.27 -22.71 -13.98
C VAL A 159 15.37 -23.90 -13.63
N PRO A 160 14.54 -24.39 -14.58
CA PRO A 160 13.64 -25.51 -14.34
C PRO A 160 14.36 -26.77 -13.83
N GLY A 161 13.74 -27.45 -12.85
CA GLY A 161 14.22 -28.73 -12.31
C GLY A 161 15.41 -28.62 -11.35
N GLN A 162 15.83 -27.41 -10.97
CA GLN A 162 16.88 -27.20 -9.99
C GLN A 162 16.33 -27.16 -8.57
N ASN A 163 17.18 -27.54 -7.61
CA ASN A 163 16.88 -27.52 -6.19
C ASN A 163 17.96 -26.74 -5.41
N VAL A 164 17.59 -26.37 -4.19
CA VAL A 164 18.49 -25.77 -3.20
C VAL A 164 18.38 -26.51 -1.87
N ASP A 165 19.54 -26.79 -1.26
CA ASP A 165 19.64 -27.46 0.03
C ASP A 165 19.87 -26.43 1.15
N THR A 166 19.57 -26.84 2.38
CA THR A 166 19.84 -26.03 3.58
C THR A 166 21.16 -26.40 4.28
N LEU A 167 21.58 -25.52 5.19
CA LEU A 167 22.59 -25.75 6.22
C LEU A 167 21.96 -26.00 7.60
N GLY A 168 22.80 -26.43 8.56
CA GLY A 168 22.38 -26.71 9.92
C GLY A 168 21.68 -28.07 10.14
N PRO A 169 21.10 -28.28 11.34
CA PRO A 169 20.57 -29.58 11.76
C PRO A 169 19.27 -29.99 11.06
N TYR A 170 18.57 -29.04 10.42
CA TYR A 170 17.35 -29.29 9.66
C TYR A 170 17.70 -29.37 8.17
N ALA A 171 18.22 -30.53 7.75
CA ALA A 171 18.56 -30.77 6.36
C ALA A 171 17.28 -30.89 5.52
N GLU A 172 17.03 -29.88 4.69
CA GLU A 172 15.90 -29.77 3.78
C GLU A 172 16.42 -29.49 2.36
N SER A 173 15.64 -29.88 1.36
CA SER A 173 15.91 -29.58 -0.05
C SER A 173 14.62 -29.13 -0.72
N TYR A 174 14.68 -28.01 -1.43
CA TYR A 174 13.52 -27.34 -1.99
C TYR A 174 13.63 -27.23 -3.51
N THR A 175 12.55 -27.63 -4.18
CA THR A 175 12.25 -27.15 -5.54
C THR A 175 11.70 -25.72 -5.46
N ARG A 176 11.64 -25.02 -6.60
CA ARG A 176 10.97 -23.71 -6.73
C ARG A 176 9.55 -23.71 -6.17
N GLU A 177 8.74 -24.69 -6.57
CA GLU A 177 7.33 -24.80 -6.16
C GLU A 177 7.20 -24.99 -4.65
N GLN A 178 8.07 -25.80 -4.06
CA GLN A 178 8.09 -26.00 -2.61
C GLN A 178 8.54 -24.75 -1.85
N LEU A 179 9.45 -23.94 -2.40
CA LEU A 179 9.76 -22.63 -1.81
C LEU A 179 8.50 -21.76 -1.77
N ILE A 180 7.80 -21.63 -2.91
CA ILE A 180 6.59 -20.80 -2.99
C ILE A 180 5.51 -21.31 -2.04
N ASP A 181 5.28 -22.62 -1.98
CA ASP A 181 4.29 -23.23 -1.09
C ASP A 181 4.65 -23.04 0.39
N THR A 182 5.93 -23.18 0.76
CA THR A 182 6.41 -22.92 2.12
C THR A 182 6.22 -21.45 2.51
N LEU A 183 6.58 -20.49 1.64
CA LEU A 183 6.38 -19.06 1.91
C LEU A 183 4.89 -18.71 1.97
N ALA A 184 4.05 -19.29 1.10
CA ALA A 184 2.61 -19.09 1.12
C ALA A 184 1.98 -19.66 2.40
N ASP A 185 2.46 -20.82 2.86
CA ASP A 185 2.04 -21.40 4.13
C ASP A 185 2.44 -20.52 5.32
N LEU A 186 3.64 -19.92 5.33
CA LEU A 186 4.02 -18.93 6.33
C LEU A 186 3.07 -17.72 6.36
N ILE A 187 2.66 -17.20 5.20
CA ILE A 187 1.67 -16.11 5.09
C ILE A 187 0.33 -16.56 5.68
N ARG A 188 -0.19 -17.73 5.30
CA ARG A 188 -1.48 -18.24 5.80
C ARG A 188 -1.45 -18.49 7.31
N GLN A 189 -0.41 -19.16 7.81
CA GLN A 189 -0.25 -19.44 9.24
C GLN A 189 -0.12 -18.15 10.05
N TYR A 190 0.60 -17.15 9.54
CA TYR A 190 0.80 -15.91 10.28
C TYR A 190 -0.38 -14.96 10.15
N ALA A 191 -1.14 -14.96 9.06
CA ALA A 191 -2.20 -13.99 8.76
C ALA A 191 -1.72 -12.53 9.01
N PRO A 192 -0.74 -12.04 8.23
CA PRO A 192 -0.18 -10.71 8.39
C PRO A 192 -1.19 -9.61 8.07
N THR A 193 -0.94 -8.42 8.61
CA THR A 193 -1.53 -7.14 8.15
C THR A 193 -0.65 -6.48 7.10
N THR A 194 0.63 -6.83 7.06
CA THR A 194 1.61 -6.36 6.06
C THR A 194 2.54 -7.50 5.66
N VAL A 195 2.77 -7.66 4.35
CA VAL A 195 3.82 -8.52 3.78
C VAL A 195 4.83 -7.64 3.07
N ARG A 196 6.10 -7.75 3.49
CA ARG A 196 7.24 -7.01 2.93
C ARG A 196 8.18 -7.94 2.16
N HIS A 197 8.75 -7.44 1.08
CA HIS A 197 9.73 -8.16 0.26
C HIS A 197 10.74 -7.19 -0.39
N LEU A 198 11.84 -7.72 -0.94
CA LEU A 198 12.83 -6.96 -1.73
C LEU A 198 12.31 -6.66 -3.14
N ASP A 199 13.16 -6.21 -4.07
CA ASP A 199 12.73 -5.74 -5.39
C ASP A 199 12.46 -6.90 -6.37
N ASP A 200 11.19 -7.19 -6.64
CA ASP A 200 10.76 -8.21 -7.61
C ASP A 200 10.78 -7.71 -9.07
N THR A 201 11.07 -6.41 -9.29
CA THR A 201 10.88 -5.72 -10.57
C THR A 201 12.15 -5.53 -11.38
N ILE A 202 13.33 -5.87 -10.84
CA ILE A 202 14.60 -5.76 -11.57
C ILE A 202 14.54 -6.67 -12.81
N ALA A 203 14.61 -6.04 -13.99
CA ALA A 203 14.50 -6.72 -15.28
C ALA A 203 15.86 -7.13 -15.88
N VAL A 204 16.97 -6.71 -15.27
CA VAL A 204 18.32 -7.05 -15.73
C VAL A 204 18.52 -8.57 -15.65
N PRO A 205 18.93 -9.25 -16.74
CA PRO A 205 19.19 -10.69 -16.70
C PRO A 205 20.27 -11.06 -15.67
N TYR A 206 20.09 -12.17 -14.95
CA TYR A 206 21.04 -12.63 -13.92
C TYR A 206 22.49 -12.68 -14.42
N THR A 207 22.70 -13.12 -15.66
CA THR A 207 24.02 -13.25 -16.28
C THR A 207 24.69 -11.91 -16.63
N GLN A 208 23.93 -10.81 -16.57
CA GLN A 208 24.39 -9.44 -16.84
C GLN A 208 24.46 -8.59 -15.57
N LEU A 209 24.07 -9.13 -14.41
CA LEU A 209 24.20 -8.43 -13.14
C LEU A 209 25.68 -8.15 -12.87
N CYS A 210 25.95 -6.95 -12.35
CA CYS A 210 27.30 -6.52 -12.02
C CYS A 210 27.27 -5.64 -10.78
N TRP A 211 28.34 -5.75 -10.00
CA TRP A 211 28.49 -4.99 -8.77
C TRP A 211 28.51 -3.49 -9.05
N ARG A 212 27.64 -2.74 -8.35
CA ARG A 212 27.54 -1.26 -8.43
C ARG A 212 27.19 -0.72 -9.81
N CYS A 213 26.60 -1.54 -10.67
CA CYS A 213 25.99 -1.07 -11.91
C CYS A 213 24.61 -0.48 -11.63
N ALA A 214 24.28 0.63 -12.31
CA ALA A 214 23.05 1.36 -12.07
C ALA A 214 21.80 0.49 -12.31
N GLY A 215 20.93 0.38 -11.31
CA GLY A 215 19.71 -0.43 -11.37
C GLY A 215 19.93 -1.96 -11.26
N HIS A 216 21.15 -2.41 -10.95
CA HIS A 216 21.42 -3.84 -10.75
C HIS A 216 21.25 -4.23 -9.27
N GLY A 217 20.63 -5.37 -9.02
CA GLY A 217 20.46 -5.96 -7.68
C GLY A 217 21.24 -7.26 -7.53
N HIS A 218 21.35 -7.78 -6.30
CA HIS A 218 21.91 -9.10 -6.05
C HIS A 218 20.98 -10.19 -6.59
N PRO A 219 21.49 -11.28 -7.21
CA PRO A 219 20.63 -12.34 -7.75
C PRO A 219 19.66 -12.93 -6.71
N ASP A 220 20.10 -13.15 -5.47
CA ASP A 220 19.21 -13.66 -4.42
C ASP A 220 18.16 -12.66 -3.95
N HIS A 221 18.42 -11.35 -4.02
CA HIS A 221 17.42 -10.35 -3.67
C HIS A 221 16.26 -10.42 -4.67
N ILE A 222 16.60 -10.50 -5.96
CA ILE A 222 15.62 -10.63 -7.05
C ILE A 222 14.85 -11.95 -6.91
N ALA A 223 15.55 -13.07 -6.69
CA ALA A 223 14.93 -14.39 -6.58
C ALA A 223 14.01 -14.49 -5.36
N SER A 224 14.48 -14.04 -4.19
CA SER A 224 13.67 -14.02 -2.96
C SER A 224 12.41 -13.17 -3.11
N ALA A 225 12.52 -11.98 -3.70
CA ALA A 225 11.39 -11.09 -3.93
C ALA A 225 10.34 -11.68 -4.87
N ARG A 226 10.77 -12.30 -5.97
CA ARG A 226 9.87 -12.97 -6.93
C ARG A 226 9.16 -14.17 -6.31
N LEU A 227 9.88 -15.01 -5.57
CA LEU A 227 9.28 -16.15 -4.86
C LEU A 227 8.28 -15.70 -3.79
N ALA A 228 8.61 -14.66 -3.02
CA ALA A 228 7.68 -14.06 -2.05
C ALA A 228 6.44 -13.49 -2.75
N ARG A 229 6.61 -12.83 -3.91
CA ARG A 229 5.50 -12.30 -4.70
C ARG A 229 4.57 -13.40 -5.21
N GLU A 230 5.10 -14.51 -5.70
CA GLU A 230 4.29 -15.66 -6.11
C GLU A 230 3.61 -16.36 -4.93
N ALA A 231 4.26 -16.38 -3.76
CA ALA A 231 3.66 -16.89 -2.54
C ALA A 231 2.43 -16.07 -2.12
N MET A 232 2.49 -14.73 -2.25
CA MET A 232 1.34 -13.85 -2.00
C MET A 232 0.17 -14.14 -2.95
N LEU A 233 0.45 -14.47 -4.22
CA LEU A 233 -0.60 -14.89 -5.18
C LEU A 233 -1.25 -16.23 -4.79
N ARG A 234 -0.51 -17.15 -4.14
CA ARG A 234 -1.07 -18.41 -3.60
C ARG A 234 -1.74 -18.24 -2.24
N ALA A 235 -1.40 -17.19 -1.50
CA ALA A 235 -1.96 -16.85 -0.19
C ALA A 235 -2.57 -15.44 -0.20
N PRO A 236 -3.64 -15.22 -0.99
CA PRO A 236 -4.33 -13.93 -1.01
C PRO A 236 -4.90 -13.63 0.38
N GLY A 237 -4.88 -12.36 0.78
CA GLY A 237 -5.40 -11.92 2.07
C GLY A 237 -5.49 -10.41 2.17
N ASN A 238 -6.06 -9.92 3.27
CA ASN A 238 -6.18 -8.50 3.57
C ASN A 238 -4.92 -7.98 4.27
N TYR A 239 -3.82 -7.92 3.52
CA TYR A 239 -2.59 -7.31 3.97
C TYR A 239 -2.14 -6.22 3.00
N ALA A 240 -1.38 -5.25 3.50
CA ALA A 240 -0.61 -4.35 2.67
C ALA A 240 0.61 -5.07 2.09
N GLU A 241 0.86 -4.90 0.79
CA GLU A 241 2.12 -5.30 0.14
C GLU A 241 3.12 -4.15 0.19
N MET A 242 4.37 -4.45 0.52
CA MET A 242 5.46 -3.48 0.51
C MET A 242 6.74 -4.07 -0.09
N GLY A 243 7.04 -3.72 -1.33
CA GLY A 243 8.33 -4.00 -1.96
C GLY A 243 9.35 -2.91 -1.63
N TYR A 244 10.61 -3.29 -1.40
CA TYR A 244 11.71 -2.37 -1.11
C TYR A 244 12.77 -2.36 -2.19
N VAL A 245 13.21 -1.16 -2.57
CA VAL A 245 14.36 -0.99 -3.47
C VAL A 245 15.62 -1.28 -2.66
N ASP A 246 16.40 -2.26 -3.11
CA ASP A 246 17.57 -2.76 -2.40
C ASP A 246 18.86 -2.00 -2.76
N TYR A 247 19.82 -2.62 -3.45
CA TYR A 247 21.08 -1.99 -3.84
C TYR A 247 20.90 -0.72 -4.66
N PRO A 248 19.97 -0.63 -5.64
CA PRO A 248 19.73 0.60 -6.39
C PRO A 248 19.25 1.77 -5.53
N SER A 249 18.85 1.55 -4.27
CA SER A 249 18.49 2.65 -3.38
C SER A 249 19.64 3.66 -3.25
N GLN A 250 20.91 3.22 -3.26
CA GLN A 250 22.08 4.10 -3.16
C GLN A 250 22.17 5.16 -4.28
N GLU A 251 21.51 4.92 -5.42
CA GLU A 251 21.49 5.80 -6.59
C GLU A 251 20.48 6.95 -6.44
N ARG A 252 19.64 6.90 -5.40
CA ARG A 252 18.60 7.89 -5.13
C ARG A 252 19.09 8.92 -4.12
N ALA A 253 18.32 10.00 -3.94
CA ALA A 253 18.61 10.99 -2.90
C ALA A 253 18.49 10.38 -1.49
N THR A 254 19.07 11.03 -0.48
CA THR A 254 18.78 10.71 0.93
C THR A 254 17.33 11.08 1.23
N ASN A 255 16.56 10.16 1.83
CA ASN A 255 15.15 10.38 2.18
C ASN A 255 14.78 9.99 3.63
N LEU A 256 15.80 9.64 4.43
CA LEU A 256 15.68 9.51 5.87
C LEU A 256 16.12 10.80 6.57
N THR A 257 15.46 11.13 7.68
CA THR A 257 15.87 12.20 8.59
C THR A 257 17.14 11.81 9.33
N GLN A 258 17.88 12.78 9.88
CA GLN A 258 19.09 12.46 10.63
C GLN A 258 18.85 11.55 11.84
N ALA A 259 17.68 11.64 12.48
CA ALA A 259 17.32 10.75 13.58
C ALA A 259 17.09 9.31 13.10
N GLU A 260 16.37 9.13 11.98
CA GLU A 260 16.20 7.80 11.36
C GLU A 260 17.54 7.21 10.91
N ILE A 261 18.42 8.02 10.31
CA ILE A 261 19.77 7.60 9.88
C ILE A 261 20.60 7.14 11.07
N ALA A 262 20.62 7.92 12.15
CA ALA A 262 21.38 7.59 13.35
C ALA A 262 20.89 6.28 13.98
N SER A 263 19.57 6.11 14.11
CA SER A 263 18.98 4.88 14.64
C SER A 263 19.27 3.67 13.75
N LYS A 264 19.05 3.78 12.44
CA LYS A 264 19.30 2.71 11.47
C LYS A 264 20.78 2.33 11.42
N SER A 265 21.67 3.31 11.48
CA SER A 265 23.13 3.09 11.52
C SER A 265 23.55 2.31 12.77
N LEU A 266 23.04 2.68 13.94
CA LEU A 266 23.37 1.99 15.19
C LEU A 266 22.79 0.57 15.22
N THR A 267 21.56 0.37 14.74
CA THR A 267 20.99 -0.98 14.55
C THR A 267 21.89 -1.84 13.65
N PHE A 268 22.37 -1.31 12.53
CA PHE A 268 23.27 -2.05 11.63
C PHE A 268 24.64 -2.34 12.27
N GLN A 269 25.16 -1.45 13.12
CA GLN A 269 26.39 -1.70 13.87
C GLN A 269 26.29 -2.92 14.80
N HIS A 270 25.16 -3.08 15.51
CA HIS A 270 24.92 -4.26 16.35
C HIS A 270 25.00 -5.58 15.56
N TYR A 271 24.53 -5.56 14.33
CA TYR A 271 24.71 -6.66 13.39
C TYR A 271 26.18 -6.85 13.00
N ALA A 272 26.81 -5.78 12.51
CA ALA A 272 28.18 -5.79 11.99
C ALA A 272 29.21 -6.31 13.00
N TRP A 273 29.02 -6.09 14.30
CA TRP A 273 29.92 -6.58 15.34
C TRP A 273 30.07 -8.11 15.38
N ASN A 274 29.13 -8.85 14.81
CA ASN A 274 29.14 -10.32 14.77
C ASN A 274 29.43 -10.89 13.38
N ASP A 275 29.70 -10.04 12.38
CA ASP A 275 30.05 -10.43 11.03
C ASP A 275 31.45 -9.93 10.69
N TYR A 276 32.41 -10.85 10.62
CA TYR A 276 33.82 -10.50 10.48
C TYR A 276 34.17 -9.90 9.11
N HIS A 277 33.31 -10.03 8.09
CA HIS A 277 33.47 -9.30 6.82
C HIS A 277 33.16 -7.81 6.98
N TYR A 278 32.41 -7.44 8.03
CA TYR A 278 32.13 -6.06 8.39
C TYR A 278 33.02 -5.58 9.56
N CYS A 279 32.91 -6.20 10.73
CA CYS A 279 33.68 -5.82 11.92
C CYS A 279 34.16 -7.04 12.71
N ALA A 280 35.39 -6.98 13.22
CA ALA A 280 35.97 -7.98 14.13
C ALA A 280 35.50 -7.81 15.60
N GLY A 281 34.23 -7.43 15.80
CA GLY A 281 33.67 -7.03 17.09
C GLY A 281 33.40 -5.52 17.21
N PRO A 282 32.91 -5.06 18.38
CA PRO A 282 32.52 -3.66 18.60
C PRO A 282 33.70 -2.69 18.66
N THR A 283 34.86 -3.16 19.13
CA THR A 283 36.03 -2.29 19.31
C THR A 283 36.62 -1.93 17.96
N GLY A 284 36.65 -0.63 17.65
CA GLY A 284 37.20 -0.13 16.39
C GLY A 284 36.33 -0.37 15.15
N CYS A 285 35.08 -0.83 15.32
CA CYS A 285 34.14 -0.98 14.22
C CYS A 285 33.82 0.37 13.57
N LYS A 286 33.89 0.43 12.23
CA LYS A 286 33.67 1.66 11.44
C LYS A 286 32.41 1.61 10.58
N GLU A 287 31.64 0.54 10.67
CA GLU A 287 30.35 0.45 10.00
C GLU A 287 29.33 1.44 10.59
N PRO A 288 28.34 1.91 9.81
CA PRO A 288 28.18 1.69 8.38
C PRO A 288 29.27 2.39 7.55
N ALA A 289 29.89 1.67 6.61
CA ALA A 289 30.92 2.16 5.70
C ALA A 289 30.61 1.75 4.25
N GLY A 290 31.33 2.35 3.29
CA GLY A 290 31.17 2.00 1.88
C GLY A 290 29.70 2.07 1.39
N PRO A 291 29.20 1.04 0.69
CA PRO A 291 27.78 0.98 0.27
C PRO A 291 26.79 1.00 1.44
N ALA A 292 27.09 0.34 2.56
CA ALA A 292 26.22 0.33 3.73
C ALA A 292 25.97 1.75 4.26
N ALA A 293 27.00 2.61 4.26
CA ALA A 293 26.85 4.02 4.60
C ALA A 293 25.88 4.79 3.69
N ALA A 294 25.72 4.38 2.42
CA ALA A 294 24.71 4.95 1.53
C ALA A 294 23.32 4.35 1.78
N TRP A 295 23.20 3.04 1.99
CA TRP A 295 21.92 2.37 2.20
C TRP A 295 21.23 2.76 3.50
N VAL A 296 21.98 2.93 4.60
CA VAL A 296 21.41 3.39 5.89
C VAL A 296 20.84 4.81 5.85
N GLN A 297 21.09 5.57 4.78
CA GLN A 297 20.52 6.91 4.59
C GLN A 297 19.16 6.89 3.88
N ARG A 298 18.67 5.72 3.49
CA ARG A 298 17.56 5.59 2.54
C ARG A 298 16.58 4.48 2.92
N ALA A 299 15.33 4.68 2.56
CA ALA A 299 14.31 3.64 2.52
C ALA A 299 13.36 3.95 1.35
N TYR A 300 13.48 3.19 0.27
CA TYR A 300 12.70 3.38 -0.95
C TYR A 300 11.88 2.15 -1.26
N TYR A 301 10.75 2.38 -1.91
CA TYR A 301 9.76 1.35 -2.18
C TYR A 301 9.68 1.07 -3.66
N VAL A 302 9.41 -0.18 -3.99
CA VAL A 302 9.23 -0.64 -5.36
C VAL A 302 8.02 0.06 -5.95
N SER A 303 8.18 0.59 -7.16
CA SER A 303 7.07 1.06 -7.99
C SER A 303 6.89 0.10 -9.15
N ARG A 304 5.65 -0.34 -9.36
CA ARG A 304 5.28 -1.14 -10.54
C ARG A 304 5.02 -0.30 -11.78
N GLN A 305 5.32 1.00 -11.72
CA GLN A 305 5.21 1.92 -12.84
C GLN A 305 3.77 2.01 -13.39
N ASP A 306 2.78 1.90 -12.50
CA ASP A 306 1.35 1.79 -12.80
C ASP A 306 0.47 2.64 -11.87
N ILE A 307 1.08 3.55 -11.09
CA ILE A 307 0.35 4.37 -10.11
C ILE A 307 -0.45 5.45 -10.84
N ALA A 308 -1.77 5.43 -10.63
CA ALA A 308 -2.69 6.41 -11.20
C ALA A 308 -2.38 7.83 -10.67
N PRO A 309 -2.36 8.86 -11.53
CA PRO A 309 -2.35 10.24 -11.07
C PRO A 309 -3.69 10.59 -10.40
N GLN A 310 -3.78 11.76 -9.80
CA GLN A 310 -5.05 12.36 -9.39
C GLN A 310 -5.24 13.70 -10.08
N LEU A 311 -6.48 14.03 -10.39
CA LEU A 311 -6.84 15.25 -11.12
C LEU A 311 -7.91 16.02 -10.35
N TYR A 312 -7.60 17.28 -10.06
CA TYR A 312 -8.47 18.14 -9.28
C TYR A 312 -8.77 19.46 -10.01
N PRO A 313 -10.03 19.92 -10.06
CA PRO A 313 -10.40 21.21 -10.60
C PRO A 313 -10.06 22.28 -9.58
N ASP A 314 -9.06 23.12 -9.85
CA ASP A 314 -8.84 24.24 -8.94
C ASP A 314 -10.05 25.18 -9.00
N GLY A 315 -10.51 25.68 -7.85
CA GLY A 315 -11.66 26.59 -7.76
C GLY A 315 -11.46 27.94 -8.48
N ARG A 316 -10.42 28.04 -9.34
CA ARG A 316 -10.00 29.20 -10.12
C ARG A 316 -10.04 28.91 -11.62
N GLY A 317 -10.63 27.78 -12.03
CA GLY A 317 -10.91 27.44 -13.43
C GLY A 317 -9.80 26.67 -14.15
N GLY A 318 -8.81 26.15 -13.41
CA GLY A 318 -7.72 25.31 -13.89
C GLY A 318 -7.74 23.90 -13.30
N LEU A 319 -6.67 23.15 -13.56
CA LEU A 319 -6.49 21.78 -13.08
C LEU A 319 -5.18 21.65 -12.31
N VAL A 320 -5.21 20.87 -11.23
CA VAL A 320 -4.03 20.41 -10.51
C VAL A 320 -3.89 18.91 -10.70
N VAL A 321 -2.72 18.48 -11.15
CA VAL A 321 -2.36 17.06 -11.26
C VAL A 321 -1.49 16.69 -10.07
N PHE A 322 -1.81 15.58 -9.41
CA PHE A 322 -0.98 14.99 -8.37
C PHE A 322 -0.46 13.62 -8.80
N ALA A 323 0.74 13.29 -8.33
CA ALA A 323 1.38 12.02 -8.59
C ALA A 323 2.21 11.57 -7.38
N ALA A 324 2.14 10.28 -7.05
CA ALA A 324 3.16 9.65 -6.22
C ALA A 324 4.43 9.46 -7.07
N GLY A 325 5.59 9.91 -6.57
CA GLY A 325 6.83 9.83 -7.32
C GLY A 325 7.47 8.44 -7.24
N GLU A 326 7.73 7.84 -8.40
CA GLU A 326 8.35 6.50 -8.51
C GLU A 326 9.82 6.51 -8.05
N THR A 327 10.49 7.67 -8.17
CA THR A 327 11.89 7.86 -7.79
C THR A 327 12.04 8.48 -6.40
N ASN A 328 11.39 9.63 -6.15
CA ASN A 328 11.54 10.33 -4.87
C ASN A 328 10.70 9.78 -3.72
N GLY A 329 9.69 8.94 -3.99
CA GLY A 329 8.80 8.37 -2.97
C GLY A 329 7.97 9.44 -2.26
N ALA A 330 7.68 10.56 -2.93
CA ALA A 330 6.95 11.69 -2.38
C ALA A 330 5.61 11.93 -3.10
N VAL A 331 4.76 12.73 -2.46
CA VAL A 331 3.60 13.31 -3.13
C VAL A 331 4.06 14.52 -3.94
N ASN A 332 3.73 14.57 -5.21
CA ASN A 332 4.12 15.67 -6.11
C ASN A 332 2.87 16.31 -6.72
N ARG A 333 2.92 17.64 -6.91
CA ARG A 333 1.92 18.41 -7.65
C ARG A 333 2.54 18.99 -8.91
N TRP A 334 1.78 19.05 -9.99
CA TRP A 334 2.15 19.82 -11.16
C TRP A 334 1.87 21.30 -10.91
N ASP A 335 2.93 22.12 -10.89
CA ASP A 335 2.81 23.56 -10.91
C ASP A 335 2.69 24.01 -12.37
N ALA A 336 1.49 24.44 -12.72
CA ALA A 336 1.11 24.73 -14.07
C ALA A 336 1.71 26.07 -14.57
N ASP A 337 2.03 26.98 -13.65
CA ASP A 337 2.66 28.28 -13.96
C ASP A 337 4.13 28.12 -14.31
N GLN A 338 4.81 27.32 -13.50
CA GLN A 338 6.23 27.04 -13.64
C GLN A 338 6.49 25.87 -14.60
N ARG A 339 5.41 25.22 -15.08
CA ARG A 339 5.45 24.03 -15.93
C ARG A 339 6.42 22.97 -15.40
N ARG A 340 6.33 22.69 -14.10
CA ARG A 340 7.19 21.71 -13.44
C ARG A 340 6.49 21.05 -12.27
N TRP A 341 6.95 19.86 -11.91
CA TRP A 341 6.54 19.22 -10.67
C TRP A 341 7.18 19.89 -9.45
N GLN A 342 6.42 19.95 -8.37
CA GLN A 342 6.87 20.35 -7.04
C GLN A 342 6.50 19.26 -6.03
N SER A 343 7.47 18.87 -5.19
CA SER A 343 7.18 17.94 -4.09
C SER A 343 6.38 18.64 -2.99
N LEU A 344 5.34 17.96 -2.51
CA LEU A 344 4.62 18.28 -1.27
C LEU A 344 5.17 17.50 -0.07
N GLY A 345 6.24 16.73 -0.25
CA GLY A 345 6.81 15.89 0.80
C GLY A 345 6.04 14.60 1.04
N GLY A 346 6.26 14.02 2.21
CA GLY A 346 5.68 12.74 2.60
C GLY A 346 6.42 11.55 2.00
N ARG A 347 6.37 10.41 2.70
CA ARG A 347 6.96 9.15 2.26
C ARG A 347 5.80 8.25 1.89
N THR A 348 5.61 8.01 0.59
CA THR A 348 4.50 7.20 0.08
C THR A 348 4.91 6.42 -1.15
N ASN A 349 4.28 5.28 -1.36
CA ASN A 349 4.56 4.35 -2.45
C ASN A 349 3.29 3.85 -3.16
N GLY A 350 2.13 4.40 -2.81
CA GLY A 350 0.83 3.96 -3.31
C GLY A 350 0.06 5.07 -4.04
N PRO A 351 -1.13 4.74 -4.57
CA PRO A 351 -2.02 5.72 -5.17
C PRO A 351 -2.45 6.80 -4.16
N LEU A 352 -2.68 8.00 -4.68
CA LEU A 352 -3.25 9.13 -3.96
C LEU A 352 -4.75 9.17 -4.18
N VAL A 353 -5.48 9.91 -3.34
CA VAL A 353 -6.89 10.25 -3.62
C VAL A 353 -7.13 11.74 -3.41
N SER A 354 -7.64 12.41 -4.44
CA SER A 354 -8.07 13.82 -4.34
C SER A 354 -9.57 13.91 -4.07
N TYR A 355 -9.98 14.96 -3.37
CA TYR A 355 -11.38 15.22 -3.03
C TYR A 355 -11.64 16.71 -2.89
N THR A 356 -12.91 17.09 -2.74
CA THR A 356 -13.34 18.49 -2.65
C THR A 356 -13.84 18.78 -1.25
N HIS A 357 -13.34 19.85 -0.64
CA HIS A 357 -13.94 20.40 0.58
C HIS A 357 -15.20 21.20 0.25
N THR A 358 -16.05 21.45 1.25
CA THR A 358 -17.30 22.22 1.11
C THR A 358 -17.09 23.65 0.62
N ASP A 359 -15.91 24.23 0.85
CA ASP A 359 -15.50 25.55 0.33
C ASP A 359 -14.95 25.51 -1.11
N GLY A 360 -15.00 24.35 -1.78
CA GLY A 360 -14.53 24.18 -3.15
C GLY A 360 -13.01 24.09 -3.30
N THR A 361 -12.26 23.93 -2.20
CA THR A 361 -10.80 23.74 -2.25
C THR A 361 -10.39 22.28 -2.34
N ALA A 362 -9.18 22.03 -2.87
CA ALA A 362 -8.64 20.70 -3.03
C ALA A 362 -8.26 20.09 -1.69
N GLY A 363 -8.62 18.83 -1.52
CA GLY A 363 -8.02 17.96 -0.53
C GLY A 363 -7.29 16.80 -1.21
N LEU A 364 -6.28 16.29 -0.53
CA LEU A 364 -5.47 15.16 -0.98
C LEU A 364 -5.20 14.24 0.20
N MET A 365 -5.38 12.93 0.01
CA MET A 365 -4.92 11.92 0.95
C MET A 365 -3.79 11.08 0.37
N ALA A 366 -2.88 10.69 1.24
CA ALA A 366 -1.82 9.73 0.98
C ALA A 366 -1.75 8.71 2.12
N ARG A 367 -1.24 7.52 1.81
CA ARG A 367 -0.97 6.45 2.78
C ARG A 367 0.54 6.32 2.93
N ASP A 368 1.01 6.24 4.17
CA ASP A 368 2.41 5.93 4.45
C ASP A 368 2.69 4.41 4.40
N PRO A 369 3.96 3.98 4.42
CA PRO A 369 4.36 2.58 4.37
C PRO A 369 3.95 1.75 5.61
N LEU A 370 3.60 2.39 6.72
CA LEU A 370 3.12 1.74 7.95
C LEU A 370 1.60 1.54 7.95
N GLY A 371 0.89 2.21 7.05
CA GLY A 371 -0.57 2.19 6.92
C GLY A 371 -1.27 3.39 7.51
N GLY A 372 -0.54 4.39 8.01
CA GLY A 372 -1.11 5.66 8.43
C GLY A 372 -1.66 6.44 7.23
N VAL A 373 -2.78 7.14 7.45
CA VAL A 373 -3.41 8.00 6.45
C VAL A 373 -3.10 9.45 6.79
N TRP A 374 -2.74 10.22 5.76
CA TRP A 374 -2.39 11.63 5.86
C TRP A 374 -3.26 12.42 4.91
N ALA A 375 -3.80 13.55 5.37
CA ALA A 375 -4.54 14.50 4.55
C ALA A 375 -3.80 15.82 4.43
N ASN A 376 -3.95 16.50 3.30
CA ASN A 376 -3.48 17.86 3.09
C ASN A 376 -4.56 18.63 2.35
N LYS A 377 -4.64 19.93 2.63
CA LYS A 377 -5.66 20.82 2.07
C LYS A 377 -4.99 21.99 1.36
N GLN A 378 -5.53 22.34 0.20
CA GLN A 378 -5.16 23.54 -0.53
C GLN A 378 -5.85 24.77 0.08
N ARG A 379 -5.12 25.89 0.17
CA ARG A 379 -5.68 27.21 0.44
C ARG A 379 -6.21 27.85 -0.84
N HIS A 380 -7.10 28.82 -0.73
CA HIS A 380 -7.63 29.54 -1.90
C HIS A 380 -6.55 30.24 -2.75
N ASP A 381 -5.41 30.61 -2.15
CA ASP A 381 -4.25 31.16 -2.87
C ASP A 381 -3.45 30.10 -3.66
N GLY A 382 -3.78 28.81 -3.52
CA GLY A 382 -3.12 27.68 -4.18
C GLY A 382 -1.95 27.07 -3.40
N THR A 383 -1.58 27.64 -2.24
CA THR A 383 -0.61 27.04 -1.31
C THR A 383 -1.24 25.86 -0.56
N TRP A 384 -0.41 25.03 0.10
CA TRP A 384 -0.88 23.84 0.83
C TRP A 384 -0.67 23.98 2.33
N GLN A 385 -1.61 23.48 3.11
CA GLN A 385 -1.59 23.62 4.57
C GLN A 385 -0.46 22.85 5.24
N GLY A 386 0.01 21.79 4.61
CA GLY A 386 0.89 20.82 5.22
C GLY A 386 0.11 19.58 5.61
N TRP A 387 0.82 18.48 5.81
CA TRP A 387 0.19 17.20 6.06
C TRP A 387 -0.35 17.08 7.48
N GLN A 388 -1.48 16.42 7.63
CA GLN A 388 -2.14 16.15 8.90
C GLN A 388 -2.42 14.65 8.98
N ALA A 389 -2.00 14.02 10.07
CA ALA A 389 -2.28 12.60 10.30
C ALA A 389 -3.77 12.40 10.60
N LEU A 390 -4.41 11.49 9.89
CA LEU A 390 -5.73 10.97 10.23
C LEU A 390 -5.54 9.75 11.16
N GLY A 391 -5.01 10.04 12.35
CA GLY A 391 -4.57 9.04 13.32
C GLY A 391 -5.68 8.12 13.82
N GLY A 392 -5.29 7.03 14.49
CA GLY A 392 -6.21 6.06 15.10
C GLY A 392 -6.51 4.83 14.24
N LEU A 393 -6.17 4.84 12.95
CA LEU A 393 -6.38 3.70 12.05
C LEU A 393 -5.14 3.45 11.18
N ARG A 394 -4.81 2.17 10.99
CA ARG A 394 -3.90 1.71 9.94
C ARG A 394 -4.68 0.93 8.90
N VAL A 395 -4.47 1.26 7.63
CA VAL A 395 -5.26 0.74 6.51
C VAL A 395 -4.42 -0.11 5.58
N THR A 396 -5.05 -1.08 4.92
CA THR A 396 -4.39 -1.95 3.93
C THR A 396 -4.14 -1.25 2.59
N GLN A 397 -4.99 -0.28 2.23
CA GLN A 397 -4.95 0.46 0.97
C GLN A 397 -5.35 1.92 1.18
N ILE A 398 -5.07 2.80 0.23
CA ILE A 398 -5.54 4.20 0.28
C ILE A 398 -7.09 4.21 0.40
N PRO A 399 -7.67 5.08 1.26
CA PRO A 399 -9.13 5.20 1.36
C PRO A 399 -9.80 5.48 0.01
N ALA A 400 -11.04 5.05 -0.14
CA ALA A 400 -11.92 5.48 -1.21
C ALA A 400 -12.71 6.70 -0.73
N VAL A 401 -12.85 7.73 -1.57
CA VAL A 401 -13.59 8.96 -1.23
C VAL A 401 -14.83 9.07 -2.11
N ALA A 402 -15.97 9.43 -1.52
CA ALA A 402 -17.21 9.64 -2.25
C ALA A 402 -17.05 10.77 -3.29
N PRO A 403 -17.37 10.54 -4.58
CA PRO A 403 -17.39 11.59 -5.59
C PRO A 403 -18.66 12.45 -5.47
N ARG A 404 -18.59 13.69 -5.97
CA ARG A 404 -19.74 14.63 -6.10
C ARG A 404 -20.57 14.81 -4.81
N GLY A 405 -19.92 15.27 -3.75
CA GLY A 405 -20.58 15.62 -2.50
C GLY A 405 -19.59 16.18 -1.51
N GLU A 406 -20.03 16.37 -0.27
CA GLU A 406 -19.08 16.54 0.84
C GLU A 406 -18.17 15.31 0.89
N ALA A 407 -16.90 15.52 1.22
CA ALA A 407 -15.96 14.41 1.24
C ALA A 407 -16.34 13.42 2.35
N ALA A 408 -16.35 12.13 2.02
CA ALA A 408 -16.38 11.04 3.00
C ALA A 408 -15.44 9.96 2.53
N ALA A 409 -14.54 9.52 3.40
CA ALA A 409 -13.56 8.51 3.10
C ALA A 409 -13.92 7.20 3.81
N VAL A 410 -13.68 6.07 3.14
CA VAL A 410 -13.86 4.73 3.68
C VAL A 410 -12.63 3.87 3.41
N ALA A 411 -12.20 3.07 4.37
CA ALA A 411 -11.02 2.22 4.25
C ALA A 411 -11.15 0.91 5.01
N LEU A 412 -10.48 -0.13 4.52
CA LEU A 412 -10.32 -1.40 5.21
C LEU A 412 -9.12 -1.32 6.16
N GLY A 413 -9.40 -1.41 7.46
CA GLY A 413 -8.42 -1.39 8.54
C GLY A 413 -7.62 -2.69 8.63
N TYR A 414 -6.50 -2.64 9.35
CA TYR A 414 -5.72 -3.83 9.72
C TYR A 414 -6.48 -4.77 10.67
N ASP A 415 -7.53 -4.27 11.32
CA ASP A 415 -8.49 -5.04 12.12
C ASP A 415 -9.48 -5.86 11.30
N GLY A 416 -9.48 -5.70 9.96
CA GLY A 416 -10.41 -6.38 9.06
C GLY A 416 -11.80 -5.76 9.01
N LEU A 417 -12.00 -4.58 9.63
CA LEU A 417 -13.25 -3.82 9.57
C LEU A 417 -13.16 -2.69 8.56
N LEU A 418 -14.31 -2.30 8.00
CA LEU A 418 -14.41 -1.07 7.22
C LEU A 418 -14.67 0.09 8.18
N HIS A 419 -13.92 1.15 8.00
CA HIS A 419 -14.02 2.38 8.76
C HIS A 419 -14.35 3.53 7.84
N TRP A 420 -15.12 4.50 8.34
CA TRP A 420 -15.42 5.73 7.61
C TRP A 420 -15.04 6.97 8.42
N ILE A 421 -14.81 8.07 7.71
CA ILE A 421 -14.40 9.36 8.28
C ILE A 421 -14.87 10.49 7.36
N THR A 422 -15.21 11.65 7.94
CA THR A 422 -15.63 12.86 7.21
C THR A 422 -14.85 14.08 7.69
N PRO A 423 -14.75 15.14 6.88
CA PRO A 423 -14.30 16.45 7.35
C PRO A 423 -15.18 16.93 8.50
N SER A 424 -14.57 17.49 9.53
CA SER A 424 -15.28 18.14 10.66
C SER A 424 -15.56 19.62 10.41
N GLY A 425 -15.01 20.20 9.33
CA GLY A 425 -15.22 21.58 8.96
C GLY A 425 -14.52 22.00 7.68
N VAL A 426 -14.45 23.32 7.45
CA VAL A 426 -13.79 23.95 6.29
C VAL A 426 -12.33 24.27 6.53
N ASP A 427 -11.78 24.08 7.73
CA ASP A 427 -10.38 24.37 8.05
C ASP A 427 -9.41 23.29 7.53
N GLY A 428 -9.93 22.14 7.07
CA GLY A 428 -9.15 20.98 6.67
C GLY A 428 -9.12 19.87 7.72
N SER A 429 -9.75 20.08 8.87
CA SER A 429 -9.89 19.08 9.92
C SER A 429 -10.79 17.91 9.50
N TRP A 430 -10.48 16.74 10.03
CA TRP A 430 -11.26 15.52 9.89
C TRP A 430 -11.75 15.07 11.26
N GLY A 431 -12.93 14.43 11.28
CA GLY A 431 -13.45 13.79 12.48
C GLY A 431 -12.63 12.56 12.90
N ALA A 432 -13.16 11.79 13.85
CA ALA A 432 -12.58 10.50 14.20
C ALA A 432 -13.05 9.42 13.22
N TRP A 433 -12.20 8.41 13.01
CA TRP A 433 -12.61 7.16 12.35
C TRP A 433 -13.75 6.51 13.14
N GLN A 434 -14.73 6.00 12.41
CA GLN A 434 -15.89 5.31 12.93
C GLN A 434 -16.04 3.97 12.23
N ASP A 435 -16.29 2.93 13.01
CA ASP A 435 -16.54 1.59 12.51
C ASP A 435 -17.86 1.59 11.71
N LEU A 436 -17.83 0.95 10.54
CA LEU A 436 -19.06 0.50 9.88
C LEU A 436 -19.48 -0.85 10.50
N PRO A 437 -20.75 -1.27 10.32
CA PRO A 437 -21.17 -2.62 10.72
C PRO A 437 -20.19 -3.68 10.18
N PRO A 438 -19.93 -4.77 10.92
CA PRO A 438 -18.98 -5.78 10.46
C PRO A 438 -19.51 -6.50 9.21
N LEU A 439 -18.65 -6.67 8.20
CA LEU A 439 -18.92 -7.50 7.02
C LEU A 439 -17.92 -8.65 7.00
N GLU A 440 -18.40 -9.87 7.20
CA GLU A 440 -17.55 -11.06 7.20
C GLU A 440 -16.89 -11.27 5.83
N GLY A 441 -15.58 -11.57 5.84
CA GLY A 441 -14.83 -11.85 4.63
C GLY A 441 -14.65 -10.67 3.69
N VAL A 442 -14.90 -9.43 4.14
CA VAL A 442 -14.66 -8.21 3.36
C VAL A 442 -13.24 -8.19 2.79
N THR A 443 -13.06 -7.71 1.56
CA THR A 443 -11.75 -7.61 0.92
C THR A 443 -11.69 -6.51 -0.13
N GLY A 444 -10.48 -6.11 -0.48
CA GLY A 444 -10.22 -5.14 -1.54
C GLY A 444 -10.65 -3.71 -1.18
N ALA A 445 -10.72 -2.87 -2.21
CA ALA A 445 -11.10 -1.47 -2.08
C ALA A 445 -12.63 -1.30 -2.03
N PRO A 446 -13.18 -0.61 -1.02
CA PRO A 446 -14.59 -0.20 -1.02
C PRO A 446 -14.85 0.91 -2.04
N ALA A 447 -16.13 1.22 -2.26
CA ALA A 447 -16.57 2.45 -2.92
C ALA A 447 -17.60 3.18 -2.05
N ALA A 448 -17.66 4.50 -2.19
CA ALA A 448 -18.61 5.34 -1.48
C ALA A 448 -19.35 6.25 -2.46
N ALA A 449 -20.61 6.54 -2.18
CA ALA A 449 -21.42 7.53 -2.90
C ALA A 449 -22.33 8.28 -1.93
N LEU A 450 -22.73 9.49 -2.31
CA LEU A 450 -23.77 10.26 -1.63
C LEU A 450 -25.09 10.06 -2.38
N GLY A 451 -26.13 9.55 -1.72
CA GLY A 451 -27.45 9.35 -2.31
C GLY A 451 -28.17 10.66 -2.67
N GLY A 452 -29.28 10.57 -3.40
CA GLY A 452 -30.15 11.72 -3.72
C GLY A 452 -30.73 12.42 -2.49
N ASP A 453 -30.91 11.67 -1.41
CA ASP A 453 -31.43 12.15 -0.13
C ASP A 453 -30.35 12.64 0.85
N GLY A 454 -29.10 12.79 0.39
CA GLY A 454 -27.99 13.30 1.19
C GLY A 454 -27.41 12.31 2.19
N ARG A 455 -27.72 11.01 2.09
CA ARG A 455 -27.15 9.97 2.95
C ARG A 455 -26.05 9.20 2.24
N TYR A 456 -24.98 8.87 2.94
CA TYR A 456 -23.89 8.08 2.36
C TYR A 456 -24.25 6.61 2.20
N ILE A 457 -23.75 6.01 1.12
CA ILE A 457 -23.86 4.60 0.81
C ILE A 457 -22.45 4.06 0.55
N ILE A 458 -22.11 2.96 1.21
CA ILE A 458 -20.82 2.29 1.10
C ILE A 458 -21.03 0.93 0.45
N PHE A 459 -20.20 0.61 -0.53
CA PHE A 459 -20.16 -0.65 -1.24
C PHE A 459 -18.88 -1.40 -0.93
N ALA A 460 -19.00 -2.71 -0.72
CA ALA A 460 -17.87 -3.56 -0.39
C ALA A 460 -18.00 -4.94 -1.04
N LEU A 461 -16.87 -5.64 -1.14
CA LEU A 461 -16.79 -7.01 -1.64
C LEU A 461 -16.37 -7.98 -0.56
N THR A 462 -16.88 -9.20 -0.62
CA THR A 462 -16.34 -10.33 0.12
C THR A 462 -15.29 -11.08 -0.72
N GLY A 463 -14.48 -11.94 -0.09
CA GLY A 463 -13.50 -12.81 -0.79
C GLY A 463 -14.13 -13.71 -1.87
N THR A 464 -15.38 -14.13 -1.68
CA THR A 464 -16.17 -14.89 -2.67
C THR A 464 -16.61 -14.04 -3.86
N GLY A 465 -16.44 -12.72 -3.79
CA GLY A 465 -16.80 -11.77 -4.84
C GLY A 465 -18.23 -11.26 -4.74
N GLU A 466 -18.91 -11.47 -3.61
CA GLU A 466 -20.27 -10.97 -3.41
C GLU A 466 -20.24 -9.47 -3.10
N LEU A 467 -21.16 -8.73 -3.74
CA LEU A 467 -21.34 -7.30 -3.55
C LEU A 467 -22.33 -7.03 -2.42
N HIS A 468 -21.94 -6.15 -1.50
CA HIS A 468 -22.77 -5.69 -0.40
C HIS A 468 -22.79 -4.17 -0.34
N TYR A 469 -23.86 -3.63 0.22
CA TYR A 469 -23.98 -2.21 0.55
C TYR A 469 -24.48 -2.00 1.98
N THR A 470 -24.02 -0.92 2.59
CA THR A 470 -24.63 -0.32 3.78
C THR A 470 -24.93 1.14 3.49
N ARG A 471 -25.96 1.66 4.13
CA ARG A 471 -26.48 3.01 3.97
C ARG A 471 -26.64 3.66 5.32
N GLN A 472 -26.32 4.93 5.36
CA GLN A 472 -26.47 5.75 6.54
C GLN A 472 -27.96 5.92 6.91
N LEU A 473 -28.27 5.79 8.19
CA LEU A 473 -29.60 6.01 8.75
C LEU A 473 -29.82 7.52 8.98
N PRO A 474 -31.08 7.99 8.98
CA PRO A 474 -31.39 9.37 9.35
C PRO A 474 -30.85 9.68 10.76
N ALA A 475 -30.02 10.71 10.88
CA ALA A 475 -29.47 11.10 12.19
C ALA A 475 -30.55 11.70 13.07
N ALA A 476 -30.68 11.22 14.31
CA ALA A 476 -31.43 11.92 15.33
C ALA A 476 -30.72 13.26 15.67
N LYS A 477 -31.49 14.27 16.05
CA LYS A 477 -30.95 15.61 16.33
C LYS A 477 -29.88 15.54 17.43
N GLY A 478 -28.64 15.90 17.08
CA GLY A 478 -27.50 15.90 18.00
C GLY A 478 -26.80 14.55 18.19
N GLN A 479 -27.16 13.52 17.42
CA GLN A 479 -26.46 12.24 17.40
C GLN A 479 -25.69 12.06 16.09
N LEU A 480 -24.63 11.25 16.15
CA LEU A 480 -23.95 10.79 14.94
C LEU A 480 -24.88 9.86 14.16
N PRO A 481 -24.85 9.90 12.83
CA PRO A 481 -25.64 9.01 12.00
C PRO A 481 -25.18 7.55 12.17
N GLU A 482 -26.15 6.67 12.44
CA GLU A 482 -25.94 5.22 12.45
C GLU A 482 -25.96 4.63 11.03
N TRP A 483 -25.68 3.33 10.92
CA TRP A 483 -25.63 2.61 9.65
C TRP A 483 -26.55 1.39 9.70
N GLN A 484 -27.22 1.11 8.58
CA GLN A 484 -27.98 -0.14 8.46
C GLN A 484 -27.03 -1.35 8.35
N ASP A 485 -27.52 -2.53 8.70
CA ASP A 485 -26.80 -3.78 8.44
C ASP A 485 -26.51 -3.97 6.94
N TRP A 486 -25.42 -4.69 6.65
CA TRP A 486 -25.03 -4.99 5.28
C TRP A 486 -26.10 -5.78 4.54
N ARG A 487 -26.42 -5.31 3.33
CA ARG A 487 -27.35 -5.98 2.42
C ARG A 487 -26.65 -6.38 1.14
N ARG A 488 -27.04 -7.51 0.59
CA ARG A 488 -26.48 -8.02 -0.67
C ARG A 488 -27.03 -7.22 -1.84
N VAL A 489 -26.16 -6.83 -2.77
CA VAL A 489 -26.55 -6.32 -4.09
C VAL A 489 -26.79 -7.52 -5.01
N PRO A 490 -27.93 -7.61 -5.72
CA PRO A 490 -28.23 -8.71 -6.63
C PRO A 490 -27.41 -8.61 -7.93
N ALA A 491 -26.13 -8.95 -7.85
CA ALA A 491 -25.16 -8.81 -8.93
C ALA A 491 -24.31 -10.10 -9.12
N PRO A 492 -23.74 -10.31 -10.32
CA PRO A 492 -22.70 -11.31 -10.55
C PRO A 492 -21.51 -11.13 -9.61
N GLN A 493 -20.73 -12.19 -9.40
CA GLN A 493 -19.51 -12.10 -8.61
C GLN A 493 -18.55 -11.07 -9.22
N ALA A 494 -17.95 -10.26 -8.37
CA ALA A 494 -16.98 -9.24 -8.75
C ALA A 494 -15.53 -9.66 -8.46
N ALA A 495 -14.61 -9.03 -9.18
CA ALA A 495 -13.16 -9.15 -9.03
C ALA A 495 -12.51 -7.82 -8.58
N GLY A 496 -13.29 -6.89 -8.04
CA GLY A 496 -12.83 -5.57 -7.57
C GLY A 496 -13.22 -4.42 -8.49
N GLY A 497 -12.43 -3.34 -8.44
CA GLY A 497 -12.61 -2.17 -9.29
C GLY A 497 -13.90 -1.39 -9.01
N LEU A 498 -14.39 -1.41 -7.76
CA LEU A 498 -15.62 -0.72 -7.39
C LEU A 498 -15.51 0.78 -7.61
N ALA A 499 -16.58 1.38 -8.14
CA ALA A 499 -16.82 2.81 -8.13
C ALA A 499 -18.33 3.08 -8.07
N ALA A 500 -18.72 4.11 -7.33
CA ALA A 500 -20.11 4.51 -7.20
C ALA A 500 -20.23 6.03 -7.30
N ILE A 501 -21.31 6.53 -7.90
CA ILE A 501 -21.56 7.96 -8.08
C ILE A 501 -23.05 8.22 -8.20
N ARG A 502 -23.51 9.41 -7.77
CA ARG A 502 -24.86 9.89 -8.06
C ARG A 502 -24.95 10.52 -9.44
N ASN A 503 -25.94 10.09 -10.23
CA ASN A 503 -26.19 10.60 -11.57
C ASN A 503 -27.15 11.80 -11.58
N HIS A 504 -27.54 12.26 -12.76
CA HIS A 504 -28.43 13.42 -12.98
C HIS A 504 -29.89 13.20 -12.56
N GLN A 505 -30.28 11.95 -12.28
CA GLN A 505 -31.63 11.57 -11.82
C GLN A 505 -31.66 11.33 -10.30
N ASP A 506 -30.62 11.79 -9.59
CA ASP A 506 -30.39 11.55 -8.17
C ASP A 506 -30.36 10.05 -7.78
N ARG A 507 -30.11 9.17 -8.75
CA ARG A 507 -29.91 7.73 -8.55
C ARG A 507 -28.43 7.41 -8.43
N VAL A 508 -28.09 6.44 -7.58
CA VAL A 508 -26.74 5.90 -7.49
C VAL A 508 -26.48 4.92 -8.63
N GLU A 509 -25.35 5.08 -9.32
CA GLU A 509 -24.80 4.09 -10.25
C GLU A 509 -23.60 3.39 -9.62
N LEU A 510 -23.59 2.06 -9.66
CA LEU A 510 -22.53 1.20 -9.17
C LEU A 510 -21.83 0.51 -10.33
N TYR A 511 -20.50 0.57 -10.34
CA TYR A 511 -19.64 -0.03 -11.34
C TYR A 511 -18.65 -0.99 -10.68
N PHE A 512 -18.41 -2.12 -11.32
CA PHE A 512 -17.48 -3.14 -10.83
C PHE A 512 -16.91 -3.97 -11.97
N ARG A 513 -15.82 -4.68 -11.67
CA ARG A 513 -15.21 -5.65 -12.58
C ARG A 513 -15.84 -7.01 -12.34
N GLN A 514 -16.53 -7.55 -13.32
CA GLN A 514 -17.14 -8.87 -13.19
C GLN A 514 -16.06 -9.97 -13.18
N ARG A 515 -16.22 -10.91 -12.25
CA ARG A 515 -15.36 -12.09 -12.12
C ARG A 515 -15.62 -13.04 -13.30
N GLY A 516 -14.55 -13.50 -13.94
CA GLY A 516 -14.61 -14.46 -15.06
C GLY A 516 -14.31 -13.85 -16.43
N ASN A 517 -14.80 -12.65 -16.71
CA ASN A 517 -14.52 -11.93 -17.98
C ASN A 517 -13.75 -10.61 -17.80
N ASN A 518 -13.62 -10.11 -16.56
CA ASN A 518 -13.00 -8.83 -16.23
C ASN A 518 -13.67 -7.60 -16.86
N HIS A 519 -14.90 -7.73 -17.34
CA HIS A 519 -15.63 -6.62 -17.96
C HIS A 519 -16.16 -5.64 -16.91
N LEU A 520 -16.25 -4.37 -17.30
CA LEU A 520 -16.97 -3.33 -16.58
C LEU A 520 -18.47 -3.60 -16.63
N THR A 521 -19.07 -3.80 -15.46
CA THR A 521 -20.51 -4.03 -15.31
C THR A 521 -21.12 -2.91 -14.48
N ARG A 522 -22.29 -2.42 -14.91
CA ARG A 522 -23.06 -1.35 -14.25
C ARG A 522 -24.34 -1.91 -13.61
N LEU A 523 -24.67 -1.43 -12.40
CA LEU A 523 -26.03 -1.41 -11.87
C LEU A 523 -26.46 0.04 -11.61
N MET A 524 -27.75 0.29 -11.68
CA MET A 524 -28.34 1.59 -11.34
C MET A 524 -29.40 1.36 -10.25
N GLU A 525 -29.43 2.24 -9.26
CA GLU A 525 -30.50 2.30 -8.27
C GLU A 525 -31.85 2.51 -8.97
N THR A 526 -32.86 1.76 -8.54
CA THR A 526 -34.24 1.85 -9.02
C THR A 526 -35.19 2.08 -7.84
N GLY A 527 -36.48 2.27 -8.12
CA GLY A 527 -37.47 2.48 -7.06
C GLY A 527 -37.36 3.85 -6.37
N ASP A 528 -37.76 3.91 -5.10
CA ASP A 528 -37.70 5.10 -4.25
C ASP A 528 -36.29 5.29 -3.67
N THR A 529 -35.63 6.39 -4.01
CA THR A 529 -34.27 6.72 -3.54
C THR A 529 -34.19 6.99 -2.05
N THR A 530 -35.31 7.18 -1.35
CA THR A 530 -35.34 7.41 0.09
C THR A 530 -35.42 6.11 0.90
N ASP A 531 -35.72 4.98 0.25
CA ASP A 531 -35.83 3.69 0.91
C ASP A 531 -34.46 3.16 1.36
N LEU A 532 -34.38 2.64 2.59
CA LEU A 532 -33.17 1.95 3.08
C LEU A 532 -32.82 0.71 2.23
N ASP A 533 -33.86 0.12 1.64
CA ASP A 533 -33.81 -1.10 0.86
C ASP A 533 -33.66 -0.73 -0.62
N MET A 534 -32.44 -0.39 -1.00
CA MET A 534 -32.13 -0.03 -2.38
C MET A 534 -32.50 -1.15 -3.35
N GLU A 535 -33.32 -0.81 -4.34
CA GLU A 535 -33.58 -1.66 -5.50
C GLU A 535 -32.55 -1.39 -6.60
N TRP A 536 -32.30 -2.41 -7.42
CA TRP A 536 -31.26 -2.35 -8.45
C TRP A 536 -31.79 -2.81 -9.80
N SER A 537 -31.33 -2.14 -10.86
CA SER A 537 -31.51 -2.60 -12.23
C SER A 537 -30.85 -3.95 -12.47
N ALA A 538 -31.23 -4.63 -13.56
CA ALA A 538 -30.43 -5.75 -14.04
C ALA A 538 -28.98 -5.30 -14.34
N PRO A 539 -27.96 -6.14 -14.04
CA PRO A 539 -26.57 -5.85 -14.37
C PRO A 539 -26.39 -5.67 -15.88
N THR A 540 -25.72 -4.58 -16.27
CA THR A 540 -25.41 -4.28 -17.67
C THR A 540 -23.91 -4.46 -17.92
N ASP A 541 -23.54 -5.47 -18.71
CA ASP A 541 -22.15 -5.65 -19.18
C ASP A 541 -21.84 -4.59 -20.26
N MET A 542 -20.79 -3.81 -20.03
CA MET A 542 -20.35 -2.75 -20.93
C MET A 542 -19.34 -3.25 -21.99
N GLY A 543 -18.94 -4.52 -21.94
CA GLY A 543 -18.04 -5.15 -22.91
C GLY A 543 -16.58 -4.69 -22.85
N VAL A 544 -16.19 -3.94 -21.81
CA VAL A 544 -14.85 -3.37 -21.67
C VAL A 544 -14.09 -4.06 -20.54
N PRO A 545 -13.05 -4.86 -20.81
CA PRO A 545 -12.19 -5.38 -19.76
C PRO A 545 -11.34 -4.26 -19.15
N TYR A 546 -11.05 -4.33 -17.85
CA TYR A 546 -10.18 -3.33 -17.21
C TYR A 546 -9.42 -3.81 -15.97
N ILE A 547 -8.39 -3.05 -15.58
CA ILE A 547 -7.61 -3.25 -14.36
C ILE A 547 -7.68 -2.03 -13.42
N GLY A 548 -7.30 -2.24 -12.16
CA GLY A 548 -7.23 -1.17 -11.16
C GLY A 548 -8.59 -0.59 -10.76
N ARG A 549 -8.56 0.64 -10.23
CA ARG A 549 -9.77 1.44 -9.93
C ARG A 549 -10.14 2.27 -11.15
N PRO A 550 -11.41 2.31 -11.56
CA PRO A 550 -11.86 3.17 -12.65
C PRO A 550 -11.88 4.64 -12.19
N ALA A 551 -11.59 5.59 -13.07
CA ALA A 551 -11.84 6.99 -12.79
C ALA A 551 -13.30 7.33 -13.12
N ILE A 552 -14.01 7.93 -12.17
CA ILE A 552 -15.42 8.25 -12.31
C ILE A 552 -15.66 9.73 -12.02
N SER A 553 -16.46 10.37 -12.86
CA SER A 553 -16.90 11.75 -12.67
C SER A 553 -18.27 11.94 -13.33
N ALA A 554 -18.86 13.12 -13.22
CA ALA A 554 -20.04 13.49 -13.99
C ALA A 554 -19.89 14.89 -14.58
N ASP A 555 -20.61 15.13 -15.68
CA ASP A 555 -20.60 16.44 -16.32
C ASP A 555 -21.46 17.46 -15.55
N ALA A 556 -21.55 18.69 -16.07
CA ALA A 556 -22.36 19.74 -15.48
C ALA A 556 -23.86 19.38 -15.41
N GLY A 557 -24.35 18.51 -16.31
CA GLY A 557 -25.70 17.97 -16.29
C GLY A 557 -25.88 16.79 -15.34
N GLY A 558 -24.80 16.24 -14.78
CA GLY A 558 -24.81 15.05 -13.94
C GLY A 558 -24.76 13.73 -14.70
N ASN A 559 -24.44 13.72 -16.00
CA ASN A 559 -24.23 12.49 -16.76
C ASN A 559 -22.90 11.86 -16.36
N VAL A 560 -22.93 10.57 -16.03
CA VAL A 560 -21.76 9.83 -15.55
C VAL A 560 -20.80 9.55 -16.69
N MET A 561 -19.51 9.74 -16.42
CA MET A 561 -18.39 9.37 -17.29
C MET A 561 -17.40 8.50 -16.53
N ILE A 562 -16.90 7.48 -17.20
CA ILE A 562 -15.92 6.55 -16.62
C ILE A 562 -14.75 6.37 -17.58
N ALA A 563 -13.54 6.55 -17.06
CA ALA A 563 -12.32 6.19 -17.77
C ALA A 563 -11.65 4.98 -17.12
N VAL A 564 -11.27 3.98 -17.94
CA VAL A 564 -10.61 2.75 -17.48
C VAL A 564 -9.40 2.40 -18.33
N LEU A 565 -8.49 1.61 -17.76
CA LEU A 565 -7.35 1.02 -18.47
C LEU A 565 -7.61 -0.47 -18.71
N GLU A 566 -7.49 -0.91 -19.97
CA GLU A 566 -7.75 -2.30 -20.38
C GLU A 566 -6.83 -3.32 -19.69
N ARG A 567 -5.52 -3.03 -19.71
CA ARG A 567 -4.43 -3.80 -19.08
C ARG A 567 -3.21 -2.90 -18.95
N ALA A 568 -2.20 -3.28 -18.17
CA ALA A 568 -0.95 -2.53 -18.08
C ALA A 568 -0.31 -2.35 -19.47
N GLY A 569 -0.02 -1.09 -19.85
CA GLY A 569 0.48 -0.74 -21.19
C GLY A 569 -0.56 -0.84 -22.31
N GLY A 570 -1.82 -1.10 -21.97
CA GLY A 570 -2.94 -1.24 -22.91
C GLY A 570 -3.67 0.08 -23.17
N GLN A 571 -4.82 -0.04 -23.82
CA GLN A 571 -5.61 1.10 -24.26
C GLN A 571 -6.48 1.70 -23.14
N LEU A 572 -6.63 3.02 -23.15
CA LEU A 572 -7.64 3.72 -22.37
C LEU A 572 -9.02 3.65 -23.05
N TRP A 573 -10.05 3.49 -22.23
CA TRP A 573 -11.44 3.52 -22.66
C TRP A 573 -12.20 4.60 -21.88
N LEU A 574 -13.13 5.25 -22.55
CA LEU A 574 -14.06 6.22 -21.97
C LEU A 574 -15.48 5.73 -22.21
N VAL A 575 -16.27 5.62 -21.14
CA VAL A 575 -17.68 5.27 -21.17
C VAL A 575 -18.50 6.51 -20.85
N GLU A 576 -19.41 6.88 -21.75
CA GLU A 576 -20.32 8.01 -21.57
C GLU A 576 -21.71 7.62 -22.05
N HIS A 577 -22.76 8.04 -21.34
CA HIS A 577 -24.15 7.69 -21.70
C HIS A 577 -24.34 6.18 -21.91
N GLY A 578 -23.63 5.36 -21.13
CA GLY A 578 -23.66 3.92 -21.26
C GLY A 578 -22.97 3.35 -22.51
N ARG A 579 -22.17 4.13 -23.24
CA ARG A 579 -21.50 3.71 -24.47
C ARG A 579 -19.98 3.75 -24.31
N PRO A 580 -19.28 2.61 -24.44
CA PRO A 580 -17.83 2.58 -24.41
C PRO A 580 -17.23 3.12 -25.72
N SER A 581 -16.17 3.91 -25.59
CA SER A 581 -15.36 4.41 -26.69
C SER A 581 -13.90 4.15 -26.40
N LYS A 582 -13.18 3.63 -27.40
CA LYS A 582 -11.74 3.40 -27.31
C LYS A 582 -11.04 4.73 -27.59
N LEU A 583 -10.15 5.15 -26.69
CA LEU A 583 -9.33 6.35 -26.88
C LEU A 583 -8.06 5.98 -27.64
N ASP A 584 -7.56 6.87 -28.49
CA ASP A 584 -6.25 6.70 -29.13
C ASP A 584 -5.10 7.08 -28.18
N ALA A 585 -5.07 6.43 -27.02
CA ALA A 585 -4.02 6.56 -26.01
C ALA A 585 -3.83 5.29 -25.21
N GLN A 586 -2.57 4.87 -25.06
CA GLN A 586 -2.16 3.78 -24.20
C GLN A 586 -1.57 4.34 -22.91
N ALA A 587 -1.70 3.58 -21.83
CA ALA A 587 -1.18 3.99 -20.53
C ALA A 587 -0.66 2.80 -19.72
N ALA A 588 0.26 3.08 -18.80
CA ALA A 588 0.74 2.09 -17.84
C ALA A 588 -0.10 2.07 -16.55
N SER A 589 -0.80 3.16 -16.21
CA SER A 589 -1.69 3.24 -15.04
C SER A 589 -3.16 3.37 -15.41
N PRO A 590 -4.10 3.00 -14.51
CA PRO A 590 -5.46 3.53 -14.56
C PRO A 590 -5.44 5.08 -14.68
N PRO A 591 -6.42 5.66 -15.39
CA PRO A 591 -6.46 7.11 -15.60
C PRO A 591 -6.99 7.85 -14.37
N ALA A 592 -6.82 9.17 -14.37
CA ALA A 592 -7.65 10.13 -13.64
C ALA A 592 -8.54 10.88 -14.64
N LEU A 593 -9.74 11.29 -14.19
CA LEU A 593 -10.74 11.96 -15.02
C LEU A 593 -11.33 13.16 -14.29
N ASN A 594 -11.43 14.30 -14.96
CA ASN A 594 -12.16 15.45 -14.45
C ASN A 594 -12.66 16.37 -15.57
N LEU A 595 -13.60 17.26 -15.25
CA LEU A 595 -14.16 18.24 -16.18
C LEU A 595 -14.00 19.64 -15.60
N VAL A 596 -13.49 20.55 -16.42
CA VAL A 596 -13.35 21.96 -16.06
C VAL A 596 -13.81 22.80 -17.24
N ASN A 597 -14.77 23.70 -16.99
CA ASN A 597 -15.31 24.63 -17.98
C ASN A 597 -15.69 23.94 -19.31
N GLY A 598 -16.42 22.82 -19.25
CA GLY A 598 -16.85 22.07 -20.43
C GLY A 598 -15.77 21.23 -21.13
N THR A 599 -14.52 21.31 -20.67
CA THR A 599 -13.42 20.47 -21.19
C THR A 599 -13.27 19.21 -20.35
N LEU A 600 -13.30 18.05 -21.00
CA LEU A 600 -12.97 16.76 -20.39
C LEU A 600 -11.46 16.56 -20.38
N TYR A 601 -10.91 16.13 -19.25
CA TYR A 601 -9.49 15.80 -19.12
C TYR A 601 -9.31 14.39 -18.61
N ILE A 602 -8.44 13.63 -19.30
CA ILE A 602 -7.99 12.30 -18.90
C ILE A 602 -6.48 12.36 -18.75
N VAL A 603 -5.97 11.96 -17.58
CA VAL A 603 -4.53 11.93 -17.31
C VAL A 603 -4.13 10.52 -16.91
N ALA A 604 -3.09 9.98 -17.52
CA ALA A 604 -2.57 8.66 -17.15
C ALA A 604 -1.05 8.60 -17.26
N ARG A 605 -0.43 7.72 -16.47
CA ARG A 605 1.02 7.50 -16.50
C ARG A 605 1.39 6.81 -17.82
N ALA A 606 2.29 7.40 -18.59
CA ALA A 606 2.71 6.86 -19.88
C ALA A 606 3.57 5.60 -19.72
N THR A 607 3.68 4.76 -20.75
CA THR A 607 4.56 3.58 -20.70
C THR A 607 6.05 3.93 -20.73
N GLY A 608 6.86 3.05 -20.13
CA GLY A 608 8.33 3.19 -20.05
C GLY A 608 8.82 4.12 -18.95
N ALA A 609 10.13 4.32 -18.91
CA ALA A 609 10.80 5.32 -18.08
C ALA A 609 11.33 6.47 -18.98
N PRO A 610 11.52 7.70 -18.46
CA PRO A 610 11.25 8.14 -17.09
C PRO A 610 9.74 8.31 -16.80
N GLN A 611 9.39 8.49 -15.52
CA GLN A 611 8.00 8.75 -15.09
C GLN A 611 7.48 10.03 -15.77
N ARG A 612 6.42 9.87 -16.57
CA ARG A 612 5.72 10.96 -17.28
C ARG A 612 4.22 10.67 -17.37
N TYR A 613 3.43 11.71 -17.53
CA TYR A 613 1.97 11.63 -17.61
C TYR A 613 1.47 12.26 -18.90
N GLU A 614 0.59 11.56 -19.62
CA GLU A 614 -0.09 12.11 -20.79
C GLU A 614 -1.43 12.71 -20.38
N VAL A 615 -1.69 13.93 -20.82
CA VAL A 615 -2.95 14.66 -20.60
C VAL A 615 -3.72 14.71 -21.90
N LEU A 616 -4.80 13.95 -22.02
CA LEU A 616 -5.77 14.09 -23.10
C LEU A 616 -6.82 15.12 -22.69
N SER A 617 -7.21 15.98 -23.62
CA SER A 617 -8.34 16.89 -23.42
C SER A 617 -9.32 16.82 -24.57
N ARG A 618 -10.61 16.96 -24.26
CA ARG A 618 -11.69 17.06 -25.24
C ARG A 618 -12.56 18.27 -24.96
N HIS A 619 -12.67 19.17 -25.92
CA HIS A 619 -13.51 20.37 -25.88
C HIS A 619 -14.38 20.40 -27.15
N ASP A 620 -15.68 20.70 -27.00
CA ASP A 620 -16.66 20.70 -28.10
C ASP A 620 -16.63 19.41 -28.96
N GLY A 621 -16.41 18.26 -28.31
CA GLY A 621 -16.32 16.96 -28.98
C GLY A 621 -15.00 16.68 -29.69
N ASN A 622 -14.11 17.66 -29.82
CA ASN A 622 -12.81 17.51 -30.46
C ASN A 622 -11.73 17.15 -29.44
N TRP A 623 -11.05 16.03 -29.67
CA TRP A 623 -9.86 15.66 -28.92
C TRP A 623 -8.67 16.48 -29.40
N THR A 624 -7.90 17.04 -28.47
CA THR A 624 -6.63 17.70 -28.80
C THR A 624 -5.45 16.84 -28.39
N ARG A 625 -4.34 17.00 -29.11
CA ARG A 625 -3.13 16.22 -28.89
C ARG A 625 -2.55 16.56 -27.52
N GLY A 626 -2.28 15.51 -26.75
CA GLY A 626 -2.04 15.62 -25.32
C GLY A 626 -0.76 16.36 -24.93
N VAL A 627 -0.81 16.99 -23.75
CA VAL A 627 0.36 17.57 -23.08
C VAL A 627 1.03 16.49 -22.25
N THR A 628 2.34 16.33 -22.41
CA THR A 628 3.13 15.43 -21.57
C THR A 628 3.65 16.19 -20.34
N LEU A 629 3.35 15.69 -19.14
CA LEU A 629 3.89 16.19 -17.88
C LEU A 629 5.06 15.31 -17.46
N GLU A 630 6.27 15.84 -17.56
CA GLU A 630 7.51 15.14 -17.26
C GLU A 630 8.33 15.85 -16.19
N GLY A 631 9.43 15.24 -15.76
CA GLY A 631 10.34 15.85 -14.77
C GLY A 631 9.81 15.80 -13.34
N VAL A 632 9.18 14.70 -12.94
CA VAL A 632 8.89 14.45 -11.52
C VAL A 632 10.23 14.50 -10.74
N PRO A 633 10.30 15.20 -9.57
CA PRO A 633 11.58 15.43 -8.90
C PRO A 633 12.23 14.13 -8.44
N SER A 634 13.56 14.08 -8.43
CA SER A 634 14.34 12.94 -7.91
C SER A 634 14.47 12.92 -6.38
N ALA A 635 14.13 14.03 -5.71
CA ALA A 635 14.22 14.20 -4.27
C ALA A 635 12.94 14.83 -3.69
N GLY A 636 12.90 14.96 -2.36
CA GLY A 636 11.80 15.59 -1.63
C GLY A 636 10.83 14.62 -0.96
N GLY A 637 11.12 13.32 -0.96
CA GLY A 637 10.43 12.34 -0.09
C GLY A 637 11.09 12.28 1.29
N GLY A 638 10.31 11.98 2.30
CA GLY A 638 10.72 11.92 3.71
C GLY A 638 9.49 11.74 4.61
N PRO A 639 9.65 11.51 5.92
CA PRO A 639 8.50 11.27 6.81
C PRO A 639 7.50 12.42 6.74
N PHE A 640 6.20 12.10 6.75
CA PHE A 640 5.15 13.12 6.68
C PHE A 640 5.23 14.11 7.84
N GLU A 641 5.68 13.67 9.02
CA GLU A 641 5.87 14.47 10.23
C GLU A 641 6.79 15.68 9.99
N THR A 642 7.79 15.53 9.10
CA THR A 642 8.75 16.62 8.80
C THR A 642 8.14 17.77 8.01
N VAL A 643 7.04 17.50 7.29
CA VAL A 643 6.29 18.44 6.45
C VAL A 643 4.84 18.58 6.94
N ALA A 644 4.58 18.17 8.18
CA ALA A 644 3.28 18.25 8.80
C ALA A 644 2.92 19.71 9.08
N ALA A 645 1.63 20.04 8.97
CA ALA A 645 1.13 21.36 9.35
C ALA A 645 1.44 21.60 10.82
N ARG A 646 2.11 22.71 11.15
CA ARG A 646 2.28 23.10 12.55
C ARG A 646 0.96 23.66 13.07
N PRO A 647 0.61 23.46 14.36
CA PRO A 647 -0.63 23.99 14.93
C PRO A 647 -0.81 25.51 14.76
N ILE A 648 0.29 26.28 14.66
CA ILE A 648 0.27 27.73 14.42
C ILE A 648 -0.01 28.11 12.95
N ASP A 649 0.16 27.17 12.02
CA ASP A 649 -0.01 27.35 10.57
C ASP A 649 -1.41 26.89 10.06
N LEU A 650 -2.22 26.30 10.95
CA LEU A 650 -3.66 26.06 10.75
C LEU A 650 -4.39 27.41 10.80
N PRO A 651 -5.26 27.74 9.84
CA PRO A 651 -5.61 29.12 9.55
C PRO A 651 -6.30 29.85 10.73
N LYS A 652 -5.70 30.99 11.12
CA LYS A 652 -6.49 32.20 11.36
C LYS A 652 -7.14 32.56 10.04
N LEU A 653 -8.45 32.38 9.95
CA LEU A 653 -9.24 32.76 8.78
C LEU A 653 -9.16 34.29 8.61
N GLY A 654 -8.46 34.74 7.57
CA GLY A 654 -8.50 36.11 7.07
C GLY A 654 -7.25 36.96 7.36
N ALA A 655 -6.48 37.27 6.31
CA ALA A 655 -5.99 38.62 6.01
C ALA A 655 -5.14 38.62 4.72
N ASN A 656 -5.61 39.39 3.73
CA ASN A 656 -4.87 40.10 2.69
C ASN A 656 -3.37 39.77 2.52
N ASP A 657 -3.04 38.79 1.69
CA ASP A 657 -1.75 38.76 1.02
C ASP A 657 -1.97 38.87 -0.50
N ALA A 658 -1.21 39.77 -1.13
CA ALA A 658 -1.32 40.08 -2.54
C ALA A 658 -1.13 38.82 -3.39
N ASN A 659 -2.16 38.46 -4.16
CA ASN A 659 -2.20 37.32 -5.08
C ASN A 659 -0.99 37.31 -6.03
N LYS A 660 -0.05 36.37 -5.79
CA LYS A 660 1.07 36.06 -6.69
C LYS A 660 0.87 34.78 -7.51
N ALA A 661 -0.23 34.06 -7.32
CA ALA A 661 -0.51 32.80 -7.99
C ALA A 661 -1.02 33.03 -9.43
N ALA A 662 -0.46 32.30 -10.39
CA ALA A 662 -1.05 32.17 -11.71
C ALA A 662 -1.86 30.85 -11.77
N VAL A 663 -2.69 30.74 -12.80
CA VAL A 663 -3.59 29.60 -13.00
C VAL A 663 -3.46 29.20 -14.46
N VAL A 664 -3.45 27.88 -14.70
CA VAL A 664 -3.56 27.35 -16.06
C VAL A 664 -5.02 27.31 -16.46
N ARG A 665 -5.33 28.02 -17.54
CA ARG A 665 -6.66 28.16 -18.11
C ARG A 665 -6.68 27.52 -19.50
N PRO A 666 -7.83 26.99 -19.94
CA PRO A 666 -8.06 26.83 -21.37
C PRO A 666 -7.70 28.14 -22.08
N SER A 667 -6.85 28.07 -23.09
CA SER A 667 -6.52 29.24 -23.90
C SER A 667 -7.80 29.76 -24.56
N ALA A 668 -8.13 31.02 -24.31
CA ALA A 668 -9.24 31.68 -24.99
C ALA A 668 -8.95 31.94 -26.47
N GLU A 669 -7.67 31.96 -26.86
CA GLU A 669 -7.21 32.23 -28.22
C GLU A 669 -6.95 30.95 -29.02
N ASP A 670 -6.71 29.81 -28.35
CA ASP A 670 -6.42 28.52 -28.99
C ASP A 670 -7.14 27.35 -28.27
N PRO A 671 -8.41 27.09 -28.62
CA PRO A 671 -9.25 26.10 -27.95
C PRO A 671 -8.60 24.71 -27.92
N GLY A 672 -8.43 24.16 -26.71
CA GLY A 672 -7.78 22.86 -26.48
C GLY A 672 -6.32 22.92 -26.05
N THR A 673 -5.73 24.12 -25.97
CA THR A 673 -4.40 24.34 -25.37
C THR A 673 -4.51 24.97 -23.98
N LEU A 674 -3.44 24.81 -23.19
CA LEU A 674 -3.32 25.37 -21.83
C LEU A 674 -2.54 26.70 -21.88
N SER A 675 -3.18 27.80 -21.47
CA SER A 675 -2.57 29.11 -21.30
C SER A 675 -2.31 29.42 -19.82
N VAL A 676 -1.26 30.19 -19.51
CA VAL A 676 -0.92 30.62 -18.15
C VAL A 676 -1.36 32.08 -17.99
N GLY A 677 -2.27 32.36 -17.05
CA GLY A 677 -2.76 33.71 -16.78
C GLY A 677 -2.52 34.16 -15.33
N ARG A 678 -2.23 35.45 -15.11
CA ARG A 678 -2.17 36.04 -13.75
C ARG A 678 -3.57 36.49 -13.30
N MET A 679 -3.87 36.32 -12.01
CA MET A 679 -5.17 36.74 -11.48
C MET A 679 -5.29 38.27 -11.35
N PRO A 680 -6.42 38.87 -11.78
CA PRO A 680 -6.85 40.15 -11.22
C PRO A 680 -7.29 39.95 -9.76
N THR A 681 -7.06 40.96 -8.91
CA THR A 681 -7.53 40.97 -7.52
C THR A 681 -9.05 40.85 -7.48
N GLN A 682 -9.58 39.69 -7.09
CA GLN A 682 -11.01 39.51 -6.85
C GLN A 682 -11.31 39.43 -5.36
N ALA A 683 -12.24 40.28 -4.93
CA ALA A 683 -12.90 40.22 -3.63
C ALA A 683 -13.71 38.92 -3.54
N SER A 684 -13.68 38.29 -2.38
CA SER A 684 -14.55 37.18 -2.01
C SER A 684 -16.01 37.52 -2.31
N GLN A 685 -16.62 36.87 -3.30
CA GLN A 685 -18.08 36.83 -3.39
C GLN A 685 -18.57 35.71 -2.47
N ALA A 686 -19.55 36.02 -1.64
CA ALA A 686 -20.24 35.01 -0.86
C ALA A 686 -20.94 34.03 -1.80
N ALA A 687 -20.82 32.73 -1.55
CA ALA A 687 -21.56 31.71 -2.27
C ALA A 687 -23.07 31.97 -2.09
N THR A 688 -23.77 32.24 -3.18
CA THR A 688 -25.23 32.27 -3.17
C THR A 688 -25.71 30.83 -2.94
N PRO A 689 -26.52 30.55 -1.91
CA PRO A 689 -27.06 29.22 -1.69
C PRO A 689 -27.85 28.75 -2.91
N THR A 690 -27.54 27.57 -3.43
CA THR A 690 -28.39 26.86 -4.38
C THR A 690 -29.73 26.62 -3.68
N THR A 691 -30.76 27.37 -4.06
CA THR A 691 -32.11 27.20 -3.52
C THR A 691 -32.73 25.99 -4.17
N VAL A 692 -33.01 24.97 -3.35
CA VAL A 692 -33.82 23.80 -3.71
C VAL A 692 -35.24 24.29 -3.99
N ARG A 693 -35.79 23.92 -5.15
CA ARG A 693 -37.23 23.82 -5.35
C ARG A 693 -37.56 22.37 -5.66
#